data_AF-A0A3S3R4Q2-F1
#
_entry.id   AF-A0A3S3R4Q2-F1
#
_cell.length_a   1.000
_cell.length_b   1.000
_cell.length_c   1.000
_cell.angle_alpha   90.00
_cell.angle_beta   90.00
_cell.angle_gamma   90.00
#
_symmetry.space_group_name_H-M   'P 1'
#
loop_
_entity.id
_entity.type
_entity.pdbx_description
1 polymer ?
#
loop_
_entity_poly.entity_id
_entity_poly.type
_entity_poly.pdbx_seq_one_letter_code
_entity_poly.pdbx_strand_id
1 'polypeptide(L)'
;MNIAARDSSFETPAYLARLNDEQRLAVVHGDGKVAAPLLVIAGAGSGKTNTLAHRVAHLIVKGADPRRILLMTFSRRAAAEMAKRVERIAGEVLGRDAAIIGDALAWAGTFHGIGARLLRDYAEQIGLDPAFTIHDREDSADLMNLARHELGFSKTESRFPTKGTCLQIYSRAVNAQAPLDEVLGSAFPWCAAWAEQLKELFAAYVEAKQAQNVLDYDDLLLYWAQMAAEPEIAAHLGSRFDHVLVDEYQDTNRLQASILLALKPDGAGLTVVGDDAQSIYSFRAAEVRNILDFPKQFAKPAEIVMLERNYRSTETILAAANRVIGEASERFTKNLWTERRSSHRPQLVSVRDEAEQANYVCQAILAEREAGTALKAQAVLFRTSSHSGPLEVELTRRNIPFVKFGGLKFLDAAHVKDMLAMLRFAENPRDRVAGFRVLQLMPGIGPSAASQIVDAMATSLDETLGLARFRPPQRAAQDWPVFLDIYSGLRAGAKWPADLERIRLWYEPHMERIHEDAITRRADLIQLEQIASTYPSRERFLTELTLDPPDATSDQAGAPHRDEDYLILSTIHSAKGQEWKNVFVLNTVDGCIPADLGVGTKEDIEEERRLLYVAMTRAKDSLHLVVPQRFYPHNQAARGDRHVYASRTRFIPASMLPAFEQSSWASAALKDDPRQRPGVKVDLGARMRGIWK
;
A
#
# COMPACT_ATOMS: atom_id res chain seq x y z
N MET A 1 36.71 -1.69 20.05
CA MET A 1 37.88 -2.60 20.14
C MET A 1 38.26 -2.96 18.72
N ASN A 2 39.51 -2.68 18.32
CA ASN A 2 40.00 -2.77 16.94
C ASN A 2 39.73 -4.13 16.29
N ILE A 3 38.97 -4.13 15.19
CA ILE A 3 38.96 -5.25 14.25
C ILE A 3 40.12 -5.02 13.30
N ALA A 4 41.13 -5.88 13.44
CA ALA A 4 42.29 -5.94 12.58
C ALA A 4 41.87 -6.09 11.12
N ALA A 5 42.44 -5.25 10.27
CA ALA A 5 42.46 -5.41 8.83
C ALA A 5 42.95 -6.83 8.49
N ARG A 6 42.03 -7.69 8.03
CA ARG A 6 42.40 -8.90 7.31
C ARG A 6 42.75 -8.48 5.89
N ASP A 7 44.04 -8.26 5.68
CA ASP A 7 44.69 -8.40 4.39
C ASP A 7 44.40 -9.80 3.85
N SER A 8 43.48 -9.89 2.88
CA SER A 8 43.44 -11.01 1.95
C SER A 8 43.14 -10.43 0.58
N SER A 9 44.14 -10.46 -0.29
CA SER A 9 44.10 -10.14 -1.71
C SER A 9 43.26 -11.17 -2.49
N PHE A 10 41.99 -11.35 -2.13
CA PHE A 10 41.01 -11.94 -3.03
C PHE A 10 40.57 -10.84 -3.98
N GLU A 11 40.87 -10.99 -5.28
CA GLU A 11 40.24 -10.20 -6.32
C GLU A 11 38.74 -10.17 -6.06
N THR A 12 38.22 -8.98 -5.78
CA THR A 12 36.78 -8.81 -5.56
C THR A 12 36.08 -9.23 -6.85
N PRO A 13 35.17 -10.22 -6.81
CA PRO A 13 34.46 -10.66 -8.00
C PRO A 13 33.84 -9.46 -8.73
N ALA A 14 33.91 -9.42 -10.06
CA ALA A 14 33.53 -8.25 -10.84
C ALA A 14 32.11 -7.73 -10.54
N TYR A 15 31.16 -8.65 -10.28
CA TYR A 15 29.78 -8.32 -9.93
C TYR A 15 29.62 -7.68 -8.54
N LEU A 16 30.63 -7.77 -7.66
CA LEU A 16 30.67 -7.12 -6.35
C LEU A 16 31.46 -5.80 -6.35
N ALA A 17 32.21 -5.50 -7.42
CA ALA A 17 33.10 -4.34 -7.47
C ALA A 17 32.36 -2.98 -7.40
N ARG A 18 31.06 -2.94 -7.73
CA ARG A 18 30.23 -1.74 -7.68
C ARG A 18 29.71 -1.40 -6.27
N LEU A 19 29.83 -2.32 -5.32
CA LEU A 19 29.35 -2.16 -3.96
C LEU A 19 30.43 -1.50 -3.09
N ASN A 20 30.03 -0.66 -2.13
CA ASN A 20 30.96 -0.19 -1.10
C ASN A 20 31.29 -1.29 -0.08
N ASP A 21 32.19 -1.01 0.85
CA ASP A 21 32.72 -2.01 1.78
C ASP A 21 31.63 -2.60 2.68
N GLU A 22 30.73 -1.77 3.21
CA GLU A 22 29.64 -2.21 4.08
C GLU A 22 28.59 -3.03 3.31
N GLN A 23 28.25 -2.63 2.09
CA GLN A 23 27.37 -3.41 1.22
C GLN A 23 28.00 -4.76 0.86
N ARG A 24 29.31 -4.81 0.58
CA ARG A 24 30.01 -6.07 0.32
C ARG A 24 30.00 -6.98 1.54
N LEU A 25 30.24 -6.44 2.74
CA LEU A 25 30.16 -7.21 3.99
C LEU A 25 28.77 -7.87 4.15
N ALA A 26 27.69 -7.12 3.95
CA ALA A 26 26.33 -7.68 4.00
C ALA A 26 26.09 -8.76 2.93
N VAL A 27 26.64 -8.59 1.72
CA VAL A 27 26.47 -9.54 0.61
C VAL A 27 27.21 -10.85 0.84
N VAL A 28 28.46 -10.80 1.32
CA VAL A 28 29.30 -11.99 1.51
C VAL A 28 29.10 -12.68 2.86
N HIS A 29 28.22 -12.16 3.73
CA HIS A 29 27.94 -12.78 5.03
C HIS A 29 27.50 -14.25 4.86
N GLY A 30 28.25 -15.15 5.49
CA GLY A 30 28.08 -16.60 5.37
C GLY A 30 28.78 -17.28 4.18
N ASP A 31 29.41 -16.50 3.27
CA ASP A 31 30.11 -16.97 2.06
C ASP A 31 29.32 -18.03 1.27
N GLY A 32 28.02 -17.78 1.04
CA GLY A 32 27.14 -18.69 0.32
C GLY A 32 26.55 -19.84 1.13
N LYS A 33 26.90 -19.97 2.41
CA LYS A 33 26.39 -21.01 3.31
C LYS A 33 25.34 -20.45 4.27
N VAL A 34 24.55 -21.35 4.86
CA VAL A 34 23.66 -21.01 5.98
C VAL A 34 24.52 -20.55 7.16
N ALA A 35 24.31 -19.31 7.59
CA ALA A 35 25.11 -18.62 8.61
C ALA A 35 24.22 -18.06 9.73
N ALA A 36 24.85 -17.44 10.73
CA ALA A 36 24.16 -16.74 11.81
C ALA A 36 23.23 -15.63 11.26
N PRO A 37 22.18 -15.25 12.02
CA PRO A 37 21.24 -14.22 11.58
C PRO A 37 21.96 -12.90 11.27
N LEU A 38 21.47 -12.20 10.25
CA LEU A 38 22.03 -10.92 9.78
C LEU A 38 20.96 -9.83 9.82
N LEU A 39 21.29 -8.71 10.46
CA LEU A 39 20.54 -7.46 10.38
C LEU A 39 21.33 -6.45 9.55
N VAL A 40 20.75 -6.03 8.42
CA VAL A 40 21.28 -4.93 7.61
C VAL A 40 20.47 -3.67 7.89
N ILE A 41 21.05 -2.74 8.63
CA ILE A 41 20.45 -1.44 8.96
C ILE A 41 20.80 -0.47 7.85
N ALA A 42 19.85 -0.20 6.95
CA ALA A 42 20.10 0.54 5.74
C ALA A 42 19.35 1.88 5.75
N GLY A 43 20.07 2.99 5.88
CA GLY A 43 19.44 4.31 5.83
C GLY A 43 18.71 4.61 4.52
N ALA A 44 17.85 5.63 4.52
CA ALA A 44 17.22 6.11 3.29
C ALA A 44 18.27 6.37 2.19
N GLY A 45 18.04 5.83 0.99
CA GLY A 45 18.93 6.02 -0.16
C GLY A 45 20.31 5.34 -0.06
N SER A 46 20.52 4.42 0.89
CA SER A 46 21.80 3.71 1.10
C SER A 46 22.07 2.52 0.17
N GLY A 47 21.17 2.25 -0.78
CA GLY A 47 21.27 1.09 -1.66
C GLY A 47 20.78 -0.21 -1.01
N LYS A 48 19.86 -0.14 -0.05
CA LYS A 48 19.20 -1.30 0.60
C LYS A 48 18.78 -2.40 -0.38
N THR A 49 17.91 -2.06 -1.32
CA THR A 49 17.38 -2.96 -2.35
C THR A 49 18.51 -3.54 -3.22
N ASN A 50 19.50 -2.71 -3.57
CA ASN A 50 20.65 -3.16 -4.36
C ASN A 50 21.50 -4.17 -3.60
N THR A 51 21.74 -3.94 -2.31
CA THR A 51 22.50 -4.83 -1.42
C THR A 51 21.79 -6.18 -1.29
N LEU A 52 20.47 -6.16 -1.07
CA LEU A 52 19.68 -7.38 -0.96
C LEU A 52 19.68 -8.19 -2.27
N ALA A 53 19.54 -7.52 -3.42
CA ALA A 53 19.63 -8.18 -4.73
C ALA A 53 21.00 -8.84 -4.95
N HIS A 54 22.10 -8.13 -4.64
CA HIS A 54 23.44 -8.70 -4.75
C HIS A 54 23.66 -9.85 -3.79
N ARG A 55 23.07 -9.81 -2.59
CA ARG A 55 23.14 -10.92 -1.62
C ARG A 55 22.47 -12.17 -2.18
N VAL A 56 21.23 -12.07 -2.66
CA VAL A 56 20.54 -13.22 -3.26
C VAL A 56 21.32 -13.75 -4.47
N ALA A 57 21.79 -12.88 -5.35
CA ALA A 57 22.62 -13.29 -6.48
C ALA A 57 23.92 -13.98 -6.03
N HIS A 58 24.58 -13.47 -4.99
CA HIS A 58 25.79 -14.06 -4.43
C HIS A 58 25.55 -15.46 -3.86
N LEU A 59 24.45 -15.67 -3.13
CA LEU A 59 24.06 -17.00 -2.62
C LEU A 59 23.91 -18.00 -3.77
N ILE A 60 23.22 -17.60 -4.84
CA ILE A 60 22.97 -18.46 -6.01
C ILE A 60 24.27 -18.76 -6.76
N VAL A 61 25.12 -17.74 -6.99
CA VAL A 61 26.44 -17.90 -7.62
C VAL A 61 27.35 -18.83 -6.79
N LYS A 62 27.17 -18.86 -5.47
CA LYS A 62 27.88 -19.77 -4.55
C LYS A 62 27.25 -21.15 -4.42
N GLY A 63 26.18 -21.44 -5.16
CA GLY A 63 25.57 -22.77 -5.28
C GLY A 63 24.31 -22.99 -4.43
N ALA A 64 23.72 -21.95 -3.83
CA ALA A 64 22.41 -22.08 -3.19
C ALA A 64 21.32 -22.36 -4.25
N ASP A 65 20.41 -23.29 -3.97
CA ASP A 65 19.26 -23.56 -4.84
C ASP A 65 18.26 -22.39 -4.75
N PRO A 66 17.96 -21.66 -5.84
CA PRO A 66 17.01 -20.55 -5.81
C PRO A 66 15.62 -20.96 -5.31
N ARG A 67 15.22 -22.22 -5.49
CA ARG A 67 13.93 -22.75 -5.01
C ARG A 67 13.85 -22.86 -3.49
N ARG A 68 15.00 -22.82 -2.81
CA ARG A 68 15.16 -22.87 -1.34
C ARG A 68 15.48 -21.49 -0.75
N ILE A 69 15.29 -20.42 -1.52
CA ILE A 69 15.41 -19.03 -1.06
C ILE A 69 14.01 -18.42 -0.95
N LEU A 70 13.64 -17.98 0.26
CA LEU A 70 12.42 -17.21 0.51
C LEU A 70 12.77 -15.73 0.58
N LEU A 71 12.21 -14.92 -0.31
CA LEU A 71 12.40 -13.48 -0.36
C LEU A 71 11.08 -12.76 -0.12
N MET A 72 10.99 -12.01 0.98
CA MET A 72 9.79 -11.27 1.37
C MET A 72 10.01 -9.77 1.25
N THR A 73 9.07 -9.09 0.60
CA THR A 73 9.05 -7.64 0.40
C THR A 73 7.69 -7.04 0.77
N PHE A 74 7.62 -5.72 0.88
CA PHE A 74 6.38 -5.03 1.25
C PHE A 74 5.30 -5.04 0.15
N SER A 75 5.68 -5.06 -1.13
CA SER A 75 4.75 -5.13 -2.28
C SER A 75 5.20 -6.17 -3.32
N ARG A 76 4.28 -6.65 -4.18
CA ARG A 76 4.66 -7.56 -5.29
C ARG A 76 5.54 -6.85 -6.29
N ARG A 77 5.29 -5.57 -6.56
CA ARG A 77 6.14 -4.78 -7.48
C ARG A 77 7.59 -4.78 -7.00
N ALA A 78 7.83 -4.62 -5.69
CA ALA A 78 9.16 -4.71 -5.12
C ALA A 78 9.75 -6.12 -5.26
N ALA A 79 8.98 -7.19 -5.04
CA ALA A 79 9.44 -8.57 -5.25
C ALA A 79 9.84 -8.84 -6.71
N ALA A 80 8.99 -8.45 -7.67
CA ALA A 80 9.24 -8.66 -9.10
C ALA A 80 10.45 -7.85 -9.59
N GLU A 81 10.59 -6.62 -9.10
CA GLU A 81 11.74 -5.76 -9.41
C GLU A 81 13.04 -6.31 -8.81
N MET A 82 12.97 -6.84 -7.58
CA MET A 82 14.08 -7.55 -6.93
C MET A 82 14.49 -8.80 -7.72
N ALA A 83 13.54 -9.64 -8.13
CA ALA A 83 13.80 -10.85 -8.91
C ALA A 83 14.52 -10.53 -10.22
N LYS A 84 14.03 -9.53 -10.98
CA LYS A 84 14.70 -9.04 -12.21
C LYS A 84 16.11 -8.51 -11.95
N ARG A 85 16.33 -7.83 -10.82
CA ARG A 85 17.67 -7.36 -10.43
C ARG A 85 18.60 -8.54 -10.13
N VAL A 86 18.14 -9.54 -9.39
CA VAL A 86 18.91 -10.75 -9.08
C VAL A 86 19.29 -11.48 -10.35
N GLU A 87 18.34 -11.71 -11.25
CA GLU A 87 18.58 -12.34 -12.55
C GLU A 87 19.69 -11.63 -13.33
N ARG A 88 19.61 -10.29 -13.43
CA ARG A 88 20.62 -9.48 -14.11
C ARG A 88 22.01 -9.61 -13.47
N ILE A 89 22.10 -9.56 -12.14
CA ILE A 89 23.39 -9.63 -11.41
C ILE A 89 23.98 -11.04 -11.54
N ALA A 90 23.17 -12.09 -11.34
CA ALA A 90 23.62 -13.47 -11.48
C ALA A 90 24.04 -13.78 -12.92
N GLY A 91 23.38 -13.18 -13.92
CA GLY A 91 23.74 -13.27 -15.34
C GLY A 91 25.12 -12.70 -15.69
N GLU A 92 25.66 -11.76 -14.91
CA GLU A 92 27.04 -11.27 -15.10
C GLU A 92 28.08 -12.39 -14.85
N VAL A 93 27.72 -13.45 -14.11
CA VAL A 93 28.60 -14.56 -13.75
C VAL A 93 28.21 -15.87 -14.44
N LEU A 94 26.92 -16.21 -14.45
CA LEU A 94 26.40 -17.51 -14.90
C LEU A 94 26.00 -17.53 -16.39
N GLY A 95 25.97 -16.38 -17.06
CA GLY A 95 25.66 -16.30 -18.49
C GLY A 95 24.23 -16.75 -18.83
N ARG A 96 24.07 -17.66 -19.80
CA ARG A 96 22.76 -18.09 -20.34
C ARG A 96 21.87 -18.84 -19.34
N ASP A 97 22.45 -19.42 -18.28
CA ASP A 97 21.70 -20.13 -17.25
C ASP A 97 20.96 -19.18 -16.29
N ALA A 98 21.18 -17.86 -16.42
CA ALA A 98 20.56 -16.87 -15.54
C ALA A 98 19.06 -16.69 -15.77
N ALA A 99 18.55 -16.88 -16.99
CA ALA A 99 17.10 -16.83 -17.25
C ALA A 99 16.34 -17.89 -16.44
N ILE A 100 16.97 -19.03 -16.16
CA ILE A 100 16.41 -20.10 -15.32
C ILE A 100 16.30 -19.64 -13.85
N ILE A 101 17.11 -18.68 -13.42
CA ILE A 101 17.14 -18.17 -12.04
C ILE A 101 15.93 -17.30 -11.73
N GLY A 102 15.51 -16.45 -12.68
CA GLY A 102 14.32 -15.61 -12.54
C GLY A 102 13.07 -16.45 -12.26
N ASP A 103 12.87 -17.50 -13.06
CA ASP A 103 11.78 -18.46 -12.89
C ASP A 103 11.96 -19.34 -11.63
N ALA A 104 13.21 -19.62 -11.23
CA ALA A 104 13.51 -20.44 -10.06
C ALA A 104 13.34 -19.71 -8.72
N LEU A 105 13.32 -18.37 -8.69
CA LEU A 105 12.96 -17.56 -7.51
C LEU A 105 11.44 -17.53 -7.27
N ALA A 106 10.84 -18.73 -7.26
CA ALA A 106 9.39 -18.91 -7.13
C ALA A 106 8.82 -18.42 -5.78
N TRP A 107 9.67 -18.24 -4.76
CA TRP A 107 9.29 -17.80 -3.41
C TRP A 107 9.72 -16.35 -3.14
N ALA A 108 9.50 -15.47 -4.10
CA ALA A 108 9.62 -14.03 -3.94
C ALA A 108 8.22 -13.38 -3.90
N GLY A 109 7.87 -12.65 -2.84
CA GLY A 109 6.55 -12.06 -2.71
C GLY A 109 6.31 -11.27 -1.43
N THR A 110 5.06 -10.91 -1.17
CA THR A 110 4.64 -10.33 0.11
C THR A 110 4.33 -11.44 1.12
N PHE A 111 4.31 -11.11 2.42
CA PHE A 111 3.88 -12.07 3.46
C PHE A 111 2.52 -12.70 3.13
N HIS A 112 1.55 -11.90 2.72
CA HIS A 112 0.21 -12.39 2.37
C HIS A 112 0.22 -13.28 1.12
N GLY A 113 0.99 -12.93 0.09
CA GLY A 113 1.07 -13.74 -1.13
C GLY A 113 1.75 -15.09 -0.90
N ILE A 114 2.82 -15.10 -0.11
CA ILE A 114 3.50 -16.33 0.31
C ILE A 114 2.59 -17.15 1.24
N GLY A 115 1.91 -16.50 2.19
CA GLY A 115 0.94 -17.12 3.09
C GLY A 115 -0.17 -17.81 2.32
N ALA A 116 -0.87 -17.11 1.42
CA ALA A 116 -1.92 -17.70 0.59
C ALA A 116 -1.46 -18.95 -0.18
N ARG A 117 -0.25 -18.90 -0.76
CA ARG A 117 0.32 -20.06 -1.46
C ARG A 117 0.60 -21.23 -0.49
N LEU A 118 1.24 -20.95 0.65
CA LEU A 118 1.53 -21.98 1.65
C LEU A 118 0.24 -22.59 2.20
N LEU A 119 -0.78 -21.79 2.49
CA LEU A 119 -2.05 -22.31 2.99
C LEU A 119 -2.73 -23.23 1.98
N ARG A 120 -2.60 -22.98 0.67
CA ARG A 120 -3.07 -23.93 -0.36
C ARG A 120 -2.23 -25.20 -0.41
N ASP A 121 -0.91 -25.08 -0.36
CA ASP A 121 0.01 -26.23 -0.33
C ASP A 121 -0.25 -27.18 0.86
N TYR A 122 -0.71 -26.63 1.99
CA TYR A 122 -0.95 -27.36 3.24
C TYR A 122 -2.43 -27.50 3.62
N ALA A 123 -3.35 -27.16 2.70
CA ALA A 123 -4.77 -27.01 3.00
C ALA A 123 -5.35 -28.27 3.67
N GLU A 124 -5.06 -29.44 3.13
CA GLU A 124 -5.52 -30.73 3.66
C GLU A 124 -5.02 -31.00 5.09
N GLN A 125 -3.77 -30.65 5.39
CA GLN A 125 -3.17 -30.89 6.71
C GLN A 125 -3.72 -29.95 7.78
N ILE A 126 -4.16 -28.75 7.41
CA ILE A 126 -4.66 -27.73 8.33
C ILE A 126 -6.18 -27.61 8.34
N GLY A 127 -6.88 -28.54 7.67
CA GLY A 127 -8.34 -28.59 7.64
C GLY A 127 -8.99 -27.45 6.84
N LEU A 128 -8.28 -26.89 5.86
CA LEU A 128 -8.80 -25.91 4.90
C LEU A 128 -9.13 -26.59 3.58
N ASP A 129 -10.14 -26.06 2.90
CA ASP A 129 -10.41 -26.41 1.50
C ASP A 129 -9.59 -25.46 0.61
N PRO A 130 -8.72 -25.95 -0.29
CA PRO A 130 -7.83 -25.12 -1.10
C PRO A 130 -8.55 -24.13 -2.02
N ALA A 131 -9.85 -24.33 -2.27
CA ALA A 131 -10.70 -23.42 -3.05
C ALA A 131 -11.18 -22.18 -2.25
N PHE A 132 -10.57 -21.89 -1.09
CA PHE A 132 -10.95 -20.70 -0.30
C PHE A 132 -10.79 -19.41 -1.11
N THR A 133 -11.78 -18.52 -0.99
CA THR A 133 -11.70 -17.16 -1.53
C THR A 133 -11.15 -16.19 -0.50
N ILE A 134 -10.57 -15.10 -0.99
CA ILE A 134 -10.00 -14.05 -0.14
C ILE A 134 -10.89 -12.82 -0.22
N HIS A 135 -11.35 -12.34 0.94
CA HIS A 135 -12.13 -11.11 1.04
C HIS A 135 -11.22 -9.89 1.09
N ASP A 136 -11.63 -8.82 0.39
CA ASP A 136 -11.02 -7.51 0.56
C ASP A 136 -11.51 -6.85 1.86
N ARG A 137 -11.06 -5.61 2.14
CA ARG A 137 -11.46 -4.89 3.36
C ARG A 137 -12.96 -4.55 3.41
N GLU A 138 -13.59 -4.25 2.29
CA GLU A 138 -15.01 -3.93 2.24
C GLU A 138 -15.86 -5.19 2.38
N ASP A 139 -15.49 -6.27 1.67
CA ASP A 139 -16.18 -7.57 1.77
C ASP A 139 -16.10 -8.12 3.21
N SER A 140 -14.91 -8.06 3.82
CA SER A 140 -14.69 -8.45 5.22
C SER A 140 -15.56 -7.61 6.16
N ALA A 141 -15.68 -6.30 5.90
CA ALA A 141 -16.54 -5.42 6.67
C ALA A 141 -18.02 -5.75 6.46
N ASP A 142 -18.45 -6.15 5.27
CA ASP A 142 -19.82 -6.57 4.99
C ASP A 142 -20.16 -7.88 5.70
N LEU A 143 -19.26 -8.87 5.70
CA LEU A 143 -19.42 -10.10 6.46
C LEU A 143 -19.47 -9.84 7.97
N MET A 144 -18.57 -9.00 8.48
CA MET A 144 -18.61 -8.51 9.87
C MET A 144 -19.95 -7.83 10.19
N ASN A 145 -20.50 -7.06 9.24
CA ASN A 145 -21.78 -6.40 9.42
C ASN A 145 -22.95 -7.40 9.48
N LEU A 146 -22.91 -8.47 8.67
CA LEU A 146 -23.92 -9.53 8.70
C LEU A 146 -23.97 -10.18 10.10
N ALA A 147 -22.82 -10.61 10.62
CA ALA A 147 -22.72 -11.16 11.98
C ALA A 147 -23.21 -10.15 13.04
N ARG A 148 -22.85 -8.86 12.90
CA ARG A 148 -23.32 -7.77 13.78
C ARG A 148 -24.84 -7.56 13.73
N HIS A 149 -25.49 -7.83 12.60
CA HIS A 149 -26.94 -7.75 12.47
C HIS A 149 -27.63 -8.98 13.08
N GLU A 150 -27.08 -10.17 12.86
CA GLU A 150 -27.61 -11.44 13.37
C GLU A 150 -27.57 -11.51 14.91
N LEU A 151 -26.50 -11.01 15.53
CA LEU A 151 -26.37 -10.89 16.99
C LEU A 151 -27.21 -9.75 17.60
N GLY A 152 -27.93 -8.97 16.78
CA GLY A 152 -28.78 -7.88 17.28
C GLY A 152 -28.04 -6.61 17.71
N PHE A 153 -26.70 -6.55 17.59
CA PHE A 153 -25.88 -5.36 17.93
C PHE A 153 -26.11 -4.14 17.03
N SER A 154 -26.96 -4.28 16.03
CA SER A 154 -27.41 -3.18 15.17
C SER A 154 -28.67 -2.47 15.68
N LYS A 155 -29.33 -3.02 16.71
CA LYS A 155 -30.60 -2.52 17.26
C LYS A 155 -30.48 -2.16 18.75
N THR A 156 -29.27 -1.98 19.24
CA THR A 156 -28.99 -1.59 20.63
C THR A 156 -29.48 -0.17 20.91
N GLU A 157 -29.90 0.11 22.15
CA GLU A 157 -30.29 1.47 22.56
C GLU A 157 -29.09 2.44 22.53
N SER A 158 -27.91 1.93 22.90
CA SER A 158 -26.66 2.68 22.85
C SER A 158 -25.89 2.40 21.55
N ARG A 159 -25.13 3.40 21.10
CA ARG A 159 -24.38 3.35 19.83
C ARG A 159 -23.25 2.31 19.88
N PHE A 160 -23.45 1.19 19.19
CA PHE A 160 -22.42 0.19 18.93
C PHE A 160 -21.51 0.62 17.75
N PRO A 161 -20.21 0.25 17.72
CA PRO A 161 -19.31 0.56 16.61
C PRO A 161 -19.82 0.05 15.25
N THR A 162 -19.48 0.77 14.17
CA THR A 162 -19.86 0.37 12.81
C THR A 162 -18.97 -0.76 12.29
N LYS A 163 -19.39 -1.40 11.19
CA LYS A 163 -18.67 -2.52 10.58
C LYS A 163 -17.18 -2.28 10.34
N GLY A 164 -16.83 -1.09 9.81
CA GLY A 164 -15.45 -0.72 9.52
C GLY A 164 -14.60 -0.58 10.78
N THR A 165 -15.19 -0.02 11.86
CA THR A 165 -14.51 0.07 13.15
C THR A 165 -14.35 -1.30 13.80
N CYS A 166 -15.37 -2.16 13.76
CA CYS A 166 -15.28 -3.52 14.30
C CYS A 166 -14.16 -4.31 13.61
N LEU A 167 -14.09 -4.25 12.27
CA LEU A 167 -13.03 -4.88 11.50
C LEU A 167 -11.64 -4.31 11.84
N GLN A 168 -11.50 -2.99 12.00
CA GLN A 168 -10.23 -2.36 12.41
C GLN A 168 -9.77 -2.83 13.80
N ILE A 169 -10.69 -2.96 14.75
CA ILE A 169 -10.38 -3.48 16.10
C ILE A 169 -9.92 -4.93 16.01
N TYR A 170 -10.67 -5.78 15.29
CA TYR A 170 -10.32 -7.20 15.06
C TYR A 170 -8.92 -7.33 14.45
N SER A 171 -8.70 -6.64 13.33
CA SER A 171 -7.44 -6.66 12.59
C SER A 171 -6.26 -6.22 13.45
N ARG A 172 -6.43 -5.14 14.25
CA ARG A 172 -5.38 -4.67 15.15
C ARG A 172 -5.07 -5.69 16.25
N ALA A 173 -6.07 -6.33 16.85
CA ALA A 173 -5.86 -7.36 17.86
C ALA A 173 -5.08 -8.57 17.32
N VAL A 174 -5.44 -9.03 16.12
CA VAL A 174 -4.76 -10.15 15.43
C VAL A 174 -3.32 -9.80 15.09
N ASN A 175 -3.09 -8.69 14.38
CA ASN A 175 -1.75 -8.32 13.89
C ASN A 175 -0.79 -7.90 15.02
N ALA A 176 -1.30 -7.24 16.06
CA ALA A 176 -0.50 -6.88 17.23
C ALA A 176 -0.29 -8.05 18.21
N GLN A 177 -0.99 -9.19 18.01
CA GLN A 177 -1.05 -10.29 18.98
C GLN A 177 -1.34 -9.79 20.41
N ALA A 178 -2.27 -8.84 20.53
CA ALA A 178 -2.57 -8.16 21.79
C ALA A 178 -3.97 -8.52 22.28
N PRO A 179 -4.18 -8.64 23.61
CA PRO A 179 -5.51 -8.81 24.18
C PRO A 179 -6.46 -7.69 23.74
N LEU A 180 -7.73 -8.03 23.50
CA LEU A 180 -8.71 -7.05 23.03
C LEU A 180 -8.82 -5.83 23.96
N ASP A 181 -8.80 -6.04 25.27
CA ASP A 181 -8.95 -4.96 26.26
C ASP A 181 -7.80 -3.94 26.18
N GLU A 182 -6.58 -4.38 25.86
CA GLU A 182 -5.42 -3.50 25.65
C GLU A 182 -5.57 -2.69 24.35
N VAL A 183 -6.05 -3.33 23.27
CA VAL A 183 -6.31 -2.67 21.99
C VAL A 183 -7.41 -1.62 22.13
N LEU A 184 -8.48 -1.94 22.86
CA LEU A 184 -9.56 -1.01 23.16
C LEU A 184 -9.06 0.16 24.00
N GLY A 185 -8.31 -0.10 25.08
CA GLY A 185 -7.79 0.95 25.95
C GLY A 185 -6.85 1.93 25.24
N SER A 186 -6.02 1.43 24.32
CA SER A 186 -5.00 2.24 23.63
C SER A 186 -5.51 2.95 22.36
N ALA A 187 -6.22 2.25 21.48
CA ALA A 187 -6.57 2.74 20.15
C ALA A 187 -8.07 3.05 19.97
N PHE A 188 -8.95 2.42 20.75
CA PHE A 188 -10.41 2.57 20.62
C PHE A 188 -11.11 2.74 21.98
N PRO A 189 -10.70 3.71 22.83
CA PRO A 189 -11.15 3.79 24.22
C PRO A 189 -12.67 3.96 24.36
N TRP A 190 -13.30 4.61 23.37
CA TRP A 190 -14.76 4.77 23.31
C TRP A 190 -15.53 3.46 23.02
N CYS A 191 -14.84 2.40 22.58
CA CYS A 191 -15.39 1.06 22.39
C CYS A 191 -15.17 0.14 23.61
N ALA A 192 -14.43 0.57 24.64
CA ALA A 192 -14.06 -0.29 25.78
C ALA A 192 -15.27 -0.89 26.51
N ALA A 193 -16.39 -0.15 26.59
CA ALA A 193 -17.64 -0.63 27.19
C ALA A 193 -18.28 -1.82 26.45
N TRP A 194 -17.87 -2.08 25.21
CA TRP A 194 -18.40 -3.12 24.34
C TRP A 194 -17.48 -4.34 24.21
N ALA A 195 -16.48 -4.48 25.09
CA ALA A 195 -15.45 -5.52 24.97
C ALA A 195 -16.04 -6.94 24.86
N GLU A 196 -17.02 -7.29 25.68
CA GLU A 196 -17.66 -8.62 25.65
C GLU A 196 -18.47 -8.85 24.37
N GLN A 197 -19.26 -7.86 23.93
CA GLN A 197 -20.02 -7.93 22.69
C GLN A 197 -19.10 -7.99 21.45
N LEU A 198 -17.94 -7.31 21.51
CA LEU A 198 -16.94 -7.40 20.46
C LEU A 198 -16.27 -8.79 20.41
N LYS A 199 -16.02 -9.43 21.57
CA LYS A 199 -15.55 -10.84 21.61
C LYS A 199 -16.56 -11.78 20.97
N GLU A 200 -17.84 -11.64 21.32
CA GLU A 200 -18.93 -12.43 20.73
C GLU A 200 -19.04 -12.21 19.21
N LEU A 201 -18.99 -10.95 18.76
CA LEU A 201 -19.00 -10.60 17.35
C LEU A 201 -17.80 -11.19 16.59
N PHE A 202 -16.60 -11.14 17.16
CA PHE A 202 -15.40 -11.67 16.51
C PHE A 202 -15.42 -13.20 16.44
N ALA A 203 -15.96 -13.88 17.45
CA ALA A 203 -16.19 -15.31 17.39
C ALA A 203 -17.17 -15.68 16.27
N ALA A 204 -18.32 -15.01 16.21
CA ALA A 204 -19.30 -15.22 15.14
C ALA A 204 -18.74 -14.89 13.74
N TYR A 205 -17.89 -13.86 13.63
CA TYR A 205 -17.20 -13.52 12.39
C TYR A 205 -16.24 -14.62 11.93
N VAL A 206 -15.46 -15.20 12.84
CA VAL A 206 -14.57 -16.33 12.54
C VAL A 206 -15.36 -17.57 12.11
N GLU A 207 -16.43 -17.92 12.84
CA GLU A 207 -17.31 -19.03 12.47
C GLU A 207 -17.94 -18.82 11.10
N ALA A 208 -18.40 -17.60 10.80
CA ALA A 208 -18.99 -17.25 9.51
C ALA A 208 -17.97 -17.37 8.37
N LYS A 209 -16.72 -16.93 8.58
CA LYS A 209 -15.62 -17.09 7.60
C LYS A 209 -15.34 -18.57 7.33
N GLN A 210 -15.20 -19.38 8.38
CA GLN A 210 -14.94 -20.81 8.26
C GLN A 210 -16.08 -21.56 7.55
N ALA A 211 -17.34 -21.30 7.92
CA ALA A 211 -18.51 -21.89 7.28
C ALA A 211 -18.59 -21.55 5.78
N GLN A 212 -18.12 -20.36 5.40
CA GLN A 212 -18.12 -19.88 4.02
C GLN A 212 -16.85 -20.25 3.24
N ASN A 213 -15.88 -20.93 3.85
CA ASN A 213 -14.56 -21.17 3.29
C ASN A 213 -13.90 -19.89 2.74
N VAL A 214 -13.97 -18.82 3.52
CA VAL A 214 -13.43 -17.50 3.19
C VAL A 214 -12.33 -17.16 4.17
N LEU A 215 -11.21 -16.62 3.65
CA LEU A 215 -10.16 -16.00 4.45
C LEU A 215 -10.11 -14.49 4.17
N ASP A 216 -9.76 -13.69 5.17
CA ASP A 216 -9.37 -12.29 4.98
C ASP A 216 -7.84 -12.12 5.00
N TYR A 217 -7.34 -10.89 4.84
CA TYR A 217 -5.89 -10.65 4.88
C TYR A 217 -5.24 -11.10 6.18
N ASP A 218 -5.92 -10.92 7.31
CA ASP A 218 -5.36 -11.22 8.63
C ASP A 218 -5.29 -12.74 8.82
N ASP A 219 -6.27 -13.49 8.31
CA ASP A 219 -6.28 -14.95 8.32
C ASP A 219 -5.08 -15.56 7.58
N LEU A 220 -4.67 -14.97 6.46
CA LEU A 220 -3.52 -15.49 5.70
C LEU A 220 -2.24 -15.53 6.55
N LEU A 221 -2.09 -14.55 7.45
CA LEU A 221 -0.99 -14.51 8.41
C LEU A 221 -1.29 -15.36 9.64
N LEU A 222 -2.52 -15.33 10.15
CA LEU A 222 -2.92 -16.04 11.35
C LEU A 222 -2.83 -17.55 11.16
N TYR A 223 -3.40 -18.10 10.09
CA TYR A 223 -3.30 -19.52 9.76
C TYR A 223 -1.84 -19.92 9.49
N TRP A 224 -1.04 -19.06 8.84
CA TRP A 224 0.38 -19.35 8.66
C TRP A 224 1.11 -19.39 10.02
N ALA A 225 0.85 -18.46 10.92
CA ALA A 225 1.45 -18.47 12.26
C ALA A 225 1.03 -19.72 13.07
N GLN A 226 -0.25 -20.12 13.01
CA GLN A 226 -0.72 -21.34 13.66
C GLN A 226 -0.08 -22.59 13.05
N MET A 227 0.00 -22.66 11.72
CA MET A 227 0.70 -23.73 11.00
C MET A 227 2.18 -23.81 11.39
N ALA A 228 2.84 -22.67 11.57
CA ALA A 228 4.24 -22.60 12.00
C ALA A 228 4.43 -22.85 13.51
N ALA A 229 3.36 -22.84 14.31
CA ALA A 229 3.41 -23.22 15.73
C ALA A 229 3.42 -24.75 15.92
N GLU A 230 2.90 -25.51 14.95
CA GLU A 230 2.90 -26.97 14.98
C GLU A 230 4.30 -27.55 14.67
N PRO A 231 4.97 -28.26 15.60
CA PRO A 231 6.40 -28.58 15.47
C PRO A 231 6.79 -29.33 14.21
N GLU A 232 5.99 -30.31 13.77
CA GLU A 232 6.28 -31.11 12.58
C GLU A 232 6.17 -30.27 11.30
N ILE A 233 5.12 -29.46 11.20
CA ILE A 233 4.90 -28.58 10.05
C ILE A 233 5.95 -27.46 10.05
N ALA A 234 6.28 -26.88 11.20
CA ALA A 234 7.32 -25.88 11.36
C ALA A 234 8.69 -26.40 10.90
N ALA A 235 9.07 -27.61 11.31
CA ALA A 235 10.31 -28.25 10.88
C ALA A 235 10.34 -28.47 9.36
N HIS A 236 9.25 -28.96 8.79
CA HIS A 236 9.14 -29.16 7.34
C HIS A 236 9.18 -27.83 6.57
N LEU A 237 8.42 -26.81 7.00
CA LEU A 237 8.43 -25.47 6.42
C LEU A 237 9.83 -24.82 6.51
N GLY A 238 10.45 -24.83 7.69
CA GLY A 238 11.79 -24.30 7.90
C GLY A 238 12.84 -25.01 7.05
N SER A 239 12.68 -26.32 6.80
CA SER A 239 13.55 -27.10 5.94
C SER A 239 13.36 -26.84 4.44
N ARG A 240 12.26 -26.22 4.01
CA ARG A 240 12.07 -25.83 2.59
C ARG A 240 12.99 -24.68 2.19
N PHE A 241 13.36 -23.82 3.14
CA PHE A 241 14.09 -22.59 2.86
C PHE A 241 15.43 -22.55 3.61
N ASP A 242 16.54 -22.65 2.91
CA ASP A 242 17.87 -22.49 3.51
C ASP A 242 18.13 -21.04 3.88
N HIS A 243 17.63 -20.13 3.06
CA HIS A 243 17.81 -18.69 3.22
C HIS A 243 16.45 -17.98 3.22
N VAL A 244 16.21 -17.19 4.27
CA VAL A 244 15.02 -16.35 4.41
C VAL A 244 15.49 -14.90 4.44
N LEU A 245 15.04 -14.10 3.49
CA LEU A 245 15.43 -12.71 3.34
C LEU A 245 14.21 -11.81 3.40
N VAL A 246 14.23 -10.79 4.26
CA VAL A 246 13.11 -9.89 4.50
C VAL A 246 13.54 -8.45 4.28
N ASP A 247 12.89 -7.76 3.34
CA ASP A 247 13.02 -6.32 3.15
C ASP A 247 11.95 -5.55 3.94
N GLU A 248 12.21 -4.28 4.23
CA GLU A 248 11.33 -3.38 5.01
C GLU A 248 10.94 -3.96 6.39
N TYR A 249 11.89 -4.64 7.07
CA TYR A 249 11.61 -5.37 8.30
C TYR A 249 11.05 -4.49 9.44
N GLN A 250 11.33 -3.19 9.43
CA GLN A 250 10.79 -2.25 10.41
C GLN A 250 9.26 -2.10 10.34
N ASP A 251 8.63 -2.44 9.22
CA ASP A 251 7.17 -2.34 9.04
C ASP A 251 6.45 -3.65 9.39
N THR A 252 7.17 -4.66 9.87
CA THR A 252 6.55 -5.93 10.26
C THR A 252 5.76 -5.77 11.55
N ASN A 253 4.62 -6.46 11.65
CA ASN A 253 3.87 -6.57 12.89
C ASN A 253 4.35 -7.78 13.72
N ARG A 254 3.84 -7.94 14.94
CA ARG A 254 4.25 -9.04 15.84
C ARG A 254 3.89 -10.41 15.27
N LEU A 255 2.74 -10.53 14.62
CA LEU A 255 2.31 -11.77 13.96
C LEU A 255 3.31 -12.21 12.86
N GLN A 256 3.71 -11.30 11.98
CA GLN A 256 4.71 -11.56 10.95
C GLN A 256 6.07 -11.93 11.53
N ALA A 257 6.53 -11.22 12.57
CA ALA A 257 7.77 -11.57 13.26
C ALA A 257 7.70 -12.98 13.88
N SER A 258 6.57 -13.36 14.46
CA SER A 258 6.37 -14.70 15.04
C SER A 258 6.49 -15.82 14.00
N ILE A 259 6.00 -15.59 12.77
CA ILE A 259 6.16 -16.53 11.65
C ILE A 259 7.64 -16.73 11.32
N LEU A 260 8.43 -15.65 11.25
CA LEU A 260 9.86 -15.74 10.94
C LEU A 260 10.64 -16.49 12.01
N LEU A 261 10.34 -16.21 13.28
CA LEU A 261 10.97 -16.88 14.42
C LEU A 261 10.58 -18.37 14.46
N ALA A 262 9.35 -18.72 14.10
CA ALA A 262 8.93 -20.11 14.00
C ALA A 262 9.62 -20.85 12.83
N LEU A 263 9.80 -20.19 11.69
CA LEU A 263 10.53 -20.76 10.54
C LEU A 263 12.03 -20.94 10.81
N LYS A 264 12.63 -20.00 11.54
CA LYS A 264 14.07 -19.94 11.84
C LYS A 264 14.31 -19.65 13.33
N PRO A 265 14.06 -20.63 14.22
CA PRO A 265 14.12 -20.41 15.67
C PRO A 265 15.52 -20.06 16.20
N ASP A 266 16.58 -20.49 15.50
CA ASP A 266 17.97 -20.15 15.81
C ASP A 266 18.51 -18.99 14.95
N GLY A 267 17.68 -18.44 14.06
CA GLY A 267 18.04 -17.38 13.11
C GLY A 267 18.94 -17.84 11.96
N ALA A 268 19.24 -19.14 11.83
CA ALA A 268 20.17 -19.64 10.82
C ALA A 268 19.64 -19.40 9.40
N GLY A 269 20.41 -18.65 8.59
CA GLY A 269 20.01 -18.28 7.23
C GLY A 269 18.98 -17.15 7.15
N LEU A 270 18.60 -16.53 8.27
CA LEU A 270 17.70 -15.37 8.29
C LEU A 270 18.49 -14.07 8.07
N THR A 271 18.11 -13.30 7.06
CA THR A 271 18.60 -11.94 6.82
C THR A 271 17.43 -10.97 6.82
N VAL A 272 17.46 -9.99 7.71
CA VAL A 272 16.46 -8.91 7.73
C VAL A 272 17.13 -7.60 7.36
N VAL A 273 16.42 -6.79 6.58
CA VAL A 273 16.90 -5.52 6.07
C VAL A 273 15.85 -4.45 6.33
N GLY A 274 16.27 -3.33 6.92
CA GLY A 274 15.31 -2.27 7.24
C GLY A 274 15.95 -0.99 7.77
N ASP A 275 15.06 -0.04 8.07
CA ASP A 275 15.42 1.28 8.59
C ASP A 275 14.40 1.69 9.66
N ASP A 276 14.81 1.69 10.93
CA ASP A 276 14.00 2.16 12.07
C ASP A 276 13.46 3.58 11.85
N ALA A 277 14.21 4.46 11.19
CA ALA A 277 13.79 5.83 10.86
C ALA A 277 12.69 5.90 9.78
N GLN A 278 12.41 4.79 9.09
CA GLN A 278 11.35 4.68 8.07
C GLN A 278 10.18 3.80 8.51
N SER A 279 10.05 3.47 9.80
CA SER A 279 8.87 2.77 10.35
C SER A 279 7.67 3.72 10.45
N ILE A 280 6.71 3.59 9.54
CA ILE A 280 5.58 4.53 9.38
C ILE A 280 4.21 3.84 9.21
N TYR A 281 4.09 2.59 9.66
CA TYR A 281 2.86 1.79 9.51
C TYR A 281 2.33 1.27 10.85
N SER A 282 2.55 1.94 11.99
CA SER A 282 2.01 1.45 13.28
C SER A 282 0.48 1.47 13.32
N PHE A 283 -0.16 2.31 12.49
CA PHE A 283 -1.62 2.25 12.28
C PHE A 283 -2.11 0.92 11.69
N ARG A 284 -1.21 0.11 11.11
CA ARG A 284 -1.42 -1.29 10.69
C ARG A 284 -0.78 -2.31 11.66
N ALA A 285 -0.53 -1.89 12.90
CA ALA A 285 0.13 -2.67 13.95
C ALA A 285 1.61 -3.04 13.66
N ALA A 286 2.30 -2.32 12.77
CA ALA A 286 3.75 -2.47 12.63
C ALA A 286 4.45 -2.17 13.97
N GLU A 287 5.44 -2.99 14.33
CA GLU A 287 6.14 -2.95 15.60
C GLU A 287 7.62 -2.63 15.36
N VAL A 288 8.03 -1.38 15.62
CA VAL A 288 9.41 -0.94 15.44
C VAL A 288 10.38 -1.73 16.34
N ARG A 289 9.91 -2.26 17.48
CA ARG A 289 10.72 -3.12 18.34
C ARG A 289 11.19 -4.40 17.63
N ASN A 290 10.48 -4.89 16.61
CA ASN A 290 10.90 -6.06 15.84
C ASN A 290 12.31 -5.88 15.27
N ILE A 291 12.60 -4.71 14.68
CA ILE A 291 13.94 -4.43 14.12
C ILE A 291 14.95 -4.02 15.19
N LEU A 292 14.52 -3.27 16.22
CA LEU A 292 15.41 -2.79 17.29
C LEU A 292 15.93 -3.94 18.16
N ASP A 293 15.09 -4.93 18.45
CA ASP A 293 15.41 -6.06 19.33
C ASP A 293 15.99 -7.27 18.59
N PHE A 294 15.86 -7.33 17.26
CA PHE A 294 16.34 -8.44 16.42
C PHE A 294 17.76 -8.94 16.77
N PRO A 295 18.77 -8.09 17.02
CA PRO A 295 20.11 -8.58 17.34
C PRO A 295 20.21 -9.45 18.58
N LYS A 296 19.24 -9.33 19.49
CA LYS A 296 19.21 -10.02 20.80
C LYS A 296 18.17 -11.15 20.86
N GLN A 297 17.43 -11.40 19.77
CA GLN A 297 16.33 -12.36 19.75
C GLN A 297 16.79 -13.83 19.71
N PHE A 298 18.03 -14.10 19.30
CA PHE A 298 18.55 -15.46 19.10
C PHE A 298 19.63 -15.81 20.12
N ALA A 299 19.81 -17.11 20.36
CA ALA A 299 20.87 -17.62 21.24
C ALA A 299 22.28 -17.18 20.80
N LYS A 300 22.50 -17.09 19.49
CA LYS A 300 23.66 -16.41 18.90
C LYS A 300 23.21 -15.03 18.42
N PRO A 301 23.77 -13.93 18.94
CA PRO A 301 23.40 -12.59 18.51
C PRO A 301 23.53 -12.42 16.99
N ALA A 302 22.62 -11.67 16.39
CA ALA A 302 22.70 -11.38 14.96
C ALA A 302 23.88 -10.46 14.66
N GLU A 303 24.52 -10.69 13.52
CA GLU A 303 25.50 -9.76 12.99
C GLU A 303 24.80 -8.50 12.47
N ILE A 304 25.35 -7.33 12.75
CA ILE A 304 24.77 -6.04 12.35
C ILE A 304 25.70 -5.38 11.35
N VAL A 305 25.17 -5.07 10.17
CA VAL A 305 25.85 -4.27 9.15
C VAL A 305 25.08 -2.99 8.92
N MET A 306 25.74 -1.84 9.06
CA MET A 306 25.13 -0.51 8.88
C MET A 306 25.52 0.08 7.53
N LEU A 307 24.52 0.50 6.74
CA LEU A 307 24.73 1.19 5.47
C LEU A 307 24.44 2.69 5.65
N GLU A 308 25.49 3.49 5.83
CA GLU A 308 25.37 4.92 6.15
C GLU A 308 25.55 5.85 4.93
N ARG A 309 26.17 5.36 3.86
CA ARG A 309 26.39 6.16 2.64
C ARG A 309 25.11 6.24 1.82
N ASN A 310 24.56 7.44 1.70
CA ASN A 310 23.42 7.79 0.86
C ASN A 310 23.89 8.16 -0.55
N TYR A 311 23.23 7.58 -1.56
CA TYR A 311 23.52 7.81 -2.99
C TYR A 311 22.45 8.67 -3.69
N ARG A 312 21.39 9.05 -2.97
CA ARG A 312 20.18 9.68 -3.52
C ARG A 312 20.21 11.20 -3.38
N SER A 313 20.31 11.68 -2.15
CA SER A 313 20.06 13.05 -1.76
C SER A 313 21.37 13.82 -1.66
N THR A 314 21.28 15.14 -1.88
CA THR A 314 22.39 16.07 -1.64
C THR A 314 22.71 16.20 -0.16
N GLU A 315 23.93 16.64 0.15
CA GLU A 315 24.42 16.80 1.52
C GLU A 315 23.55 17.75 2.36
N THR A 316 22.98 18.79 1.75
CA THR A 316 22.17 19.80 2.44
C THR A 316 20.81 19.26 2.83
N ILE A 317 20.15 18.53 1.93
CA ILE A 317 18.89 17.82 2.20
C ILE A 317 19.12 16.77 3.29
N LEU A 318 20.19 15.98 3.16
CA LEU A 318 20.49 14.91 4.11
C LEU A 318 20.85 15.45 5.49
N ALA A 319 21.59 16.56 5.57
CA ALA A 319 21.89 17.23 6.83
C ALA A 319 20.63 17.75 7.52
N ALA A 320 19.68 18.33 6.78
CA ALA A 320 18.40 18.76 7.34
C ALA A 320 17.57 17.56 7.82
N ALA A 321 17.48 16.48 7.04
CA ALA A 321 16.74 15.28 7.42
C ALA A 321 17.35 14.58 8.65
N ASN A 322 18.68 14.48 8.73
CA ASN A 322 19.40 13.93 9.88
C ASN A 322 19.12 14.72 11.18
N ARG A 323 18.96 16.05 11.10
CA ARG A 323 18.58 16.87 12.26
C ARG A 323 17.16 16.56 12.73
N VAL A 324 16.21 16.43 11.79
CA VAL A 324 14.81 16.12 12.11
C VAL A 324 14.68 14.77 12.81
N ILE A 325 15.32 13.72 12.29
CA ILE A 325 15.28 12.37 12.87
C ILE A 325 16.19 12.23 14.11
N GLY A 326 17.20 13.09 14.25
CA GLY A 326 18.14 13.08 15.38
C GLY A 326 17.47 13.37 16.73
N GLU A 327 16.32 14.02 16.74
CA GLU A 327 15.49 14.28 17.93
C GLU A 327 14.64 13.07 18.36
N ALA A 328 14.68 11.95 17.62
CA ALA A 328 13.93 10.76 17.98
C ALA A 328 14.54 10.05 19.20
N SER A 329 13.69 9.60 20.14
CA SER A 329 14.15 9.08 21.44
C SER A 329 14.77 7.67 21.38
N GLU A 330 14.26 6.80 20.51
CA GLU A 330 14.79 5.45 20.31
C GLU A 330 15.14 5.26 18.83
N ARG A 331 16.42 5.00 18.55
CA ARG A 331 16.93 4.75 17.19
C ARG A 331 18.25 4.01 17.21
N PHE A 332 18.59 3.36 16.11
CA PHE A 332 19.98 3.01 15.84
C PHE A 332 20.77 4.30 15.57
N THR A 333 21.90 4.46 16.25
CA THR A 333 22.77 5.63 16.04
C THR A 333 23.53 5.44 14.73
N LYS A 334 22.91 5.89 13.64
CA LYS A 334 23.52 6.03 12.32
C LYS A 334 23.39 7.46 11.85
N ASN A 335 24.41 7.96 11.17
CA ASN A 335 24.41 9.30 10.59
C ASN A 335 24.67 9.18 9.09
N LEU A 336 23.64 9.43 8.29
CA LEU A 336 23.76 9.28 6.85
C LEU A 336 24.64 10.38 6.26
N TRP A 337 25.53 10.01 5.36
CA TRP A 337 26.40 10.93 4.64
C TRP A 337 26.35 10.67 3.13
N THR A 338 26.72 11.65 2.32
CA THR A 338 26.63 11.59 0.84
C THR A 338 27.79 12.34 0.22
N GLU A 339 28.20 11.93 -0.97
CA GLU A 339 29.17 12.65 -1.80
C GLU A 339 28.51 13.68 -2.73
N ARG A 340 27.17 13.65 -2.84
CA ARG A 340 26.41 14.62 -3.65
C ARG A 340 26.44 15.98 -2.98
N ARG A 341 27.31 16.87 -3.46
CA ARG A 341 27.43 18.24 -2.96
C ARG A 341 26.34 19.15 -3.54
N SER A 342 25.89 20.13 -2.75
CA SER A 342 24.99 21.18 -3.21
C SER A 342 25.17 22.43 -2.35
N SER A 343 25.18 23.59 -2.99
CA SER A 343 25.13 24.88 -2.29
C SER A 343 23.72 25.25 -1.84
N HIS A 344 22.68 24.64 -2.43
CA HIS A 344 21.29 24.97 -2.17
C HIS A 344 20.77 24.18 -0.97
N ARG A 345 20.21 24.89 0.01
CA ARG A 345 19.53 24.28 1.16
C ARG A 345 18.08 23.95 0.82
N PRO A 346 17.45 22.97 1.49
CA PRO A 346 16.01 22.77 1.37
C PRO A 346 15.26 24.05 1.73
N GLN A 347 14.22 24.35 0.96
CA GLN A 347 13.42 25.56 1.07
C GLN A 347 12.32 25.37 2.12
N LEU A 348 12.18 26.34 3.01
CA LEU A 348 11.07 26.44 3.95
C LEU A 348 10.23 27.67 3.57
N VAL A 349 9.11 27.41 2.90
CA VAL A 349 8.36 28.43 2.16
C VAL A 349 7.09 28.80 2.92
N SER A 350 7.04 30.01 3.44
CA SER A 350 5.82 30.53 4.05
C SER A 350 4.86 31.04 2.99
N VAL A 351 3.61 30.61 3.04
CA VAL A 351 2.53 31.05 2.15
C VAL A 351 1.33 31.49 2.98
N ARG A 352 0.48 32.36 2.41
CA ARG A 352 -0.66 32.92 3.17
C ARG A 352 -1.68 31.83 3.57
N ASP A 353 -2.05 30.96 2.64
CA ASP A 353 -3.13 29.98 2.80
C ASP A 353 -2.94 28.77 1.84
N GLU A 354 -3.86 27.81 1.88
CA GLU A 354 -3.81 26.59 1.05
C GLU A 354 -3.97 26.86 -0.45
N ALA A 355 -4.66 27.94 -0.84
CA ALA A 355 -4.78 28.32 -2.26
C ALA A 355 -3.45 28.89 -2.78
N GLU A 356 -2.82 29.75 -1.97
CA GLU A 356 -1.50 30.30 -2.23
C GLU A 356 -0.41 29.21 -2.24
N GLN A 357 -0.54 28.17 -1.40
CA GLN A 357 0.29 26.97 -1.49
C GLN A 357 0.19 26.30 -2.87
N ALA A 358 -1.03 26.06 -3.37
CA ALA A 358 -1.24 25.44 -4.67
C ALA A 358 -0.64 26.30 -5.81
N ASN A 359 -0.82 27.62 -5.73
CA ASN A 359 -0.27 28.56 -6.69
C ASN A 359 1.27 28.54 -6.72
N TYR A 360 1.91 28.59 -5.55
CA TYR A 360 3.35 28.51 -5.40
C TYR A 360 3.90 27.21 -6.01
N VAL A 361 3.32 26.07 -5.63
CA VAL A 361 3.76 24.74 -6.09
C VAL A 361 3.64 24.65 -7.61
N CYS A 362 2.53 25.06 -8.20
CA CYS A 362 2.37 25.04 -9.66
C CYS A 362 3.35 25.97 -10.37
N GLN A 363 3.65 27.15 -9.82
CA GLN A 363 4.62 28.07 -10.40
C GLN A 363 6.05 27.50 -10.33
N ALA A 364 6.43 26.93 -9.19
CA ALA A 364 7.75 26.31 -9.02
C ALA A 364 7.94 25.09 -9.94
N ILE A 365 6.91 24.24 -10.07
CA ILE A 365 6.95 23.07 -10.97
C ILE A 365 7.13 23.50 -12.43
N LEU A 366 6.39 24.52 -12.87
CA LEU A 366 6.52 25.05 -14.23
C LEU A 366 7.89 25.71 -14.46
N ALA A 367 8.41 26.46 -13.49
CA ALA A 367 9.74 27.06 -13.59
C ALA A 367 10.84 25.99 -13.74
N GLU A 368 10.75 24.91 -12.97
CA GLU A 368 11.67 23.77 -13.07
C GLU A 368 11.51 23.00 -14.38
N ARG A 369 10.28 22.90 -14.91
CA ARG A 369 10.01 22.34 -16.23
C ARG A 369 10.67 23.16 -17.33
N GLU A 370 10.53 24.49 -17.31
CA GLU A 370 11.21 25.38 -18.26
C GLU A 370 12.75 25.32 -18.12
N ALA A 371 13.26 25.02 -16.93
CA ALA A 371 14.67 24.74 -16.69
C ALA A 371 15.11 23.33 -17.13
N GLY A 372 14.21 22.51 -17.70
CA GLY A 372 14.50 21.21 -18.27
C GLY A 372 14.21 20.00 -17.36
N THR A 373 13.61 20.19 -16.19
CA THR A 373 13.19 19.09 -15.31
C THR A 373 11.82 18.55 -15.73
N ALA A 374 11.78 17.35 -16.32
CA ALA A 374 10.54 16.69 -16.73
C ALA A 374 9.51 16.58 -15.58
N LEU A 375 8.21 16.67 -15.89
CA LEU A 375 7.14 16.61 -14.88
C LEU A 375 7.19 15.34 -14.03
N LYS A 376 7.50 14.18 -14.62
CA LYS A 376 7.59 12.91 -13.87
C LYS A 376 8.76 12.85 -12.87
N ALA A 377 9.76 13.71 -13.05
CA ALA A 377 10.88 13.82 -12.12
C ALA A 377 10.56 14.75 -10.94
N GLN A 378 9.34 15.28 -10.87
CA GLN A 378 8.84 16.13 -9.81
C GLN A 378 7.67 15.45 -9.09
N ALA A 379 7.56 15.63 -7.79
CA ALA A 379 6.45 15.09 -7.00
C ALA A 379 5.96 16.04 -5.92
N VAL A 380 4.67 15.94 -5.63
CA VAL A 380 4.02 16.64 -4.52
C VAL A 380 3.52 15.63 -3.50
N LEU A 381 4.03 15.73 -2.28
CA LEU A 381 3.74 14.83 -1.17
C LEU A 381 2.84 15.52 -0.14
N PHE A 382 1.91 14.75 0.41
CA PHE A 382 0.97 15.23 1.43
C PHE A 382 0.66 14.16 2.47
N ARG A 383 0.31 14.58 3.69
CA ARG A 383 -0.03 13.67 4.78
C ARG A 383 -1.35 12.91 4.56
N THR A 384 -2.36 13.60 4.03
CA THR A 384 -3.71 13.08 3.84
C THR A 384 -4.18 13.38 2.43
N SER A 385 -4.88 12.44 1.79
CA SER A 385 -5.33 12.56 0.39
C SER A 385 -6.28 13.74 0.12
N SER A 386 -6.88 14.33 1.15
CA SER A 386 -7.69 15.54 1.04
C SER A 386 -6.85 16.81 0.84
N HIS A 387 -5.59 16.83 1.32
CA HIS A 387 -4.72 18.01 1.23
C HIS A 387 -4.33 18.35 -0.22
N SER A 388 -4.44 17.39 -1.15
CA SER A 388 -4.16 17.62 -2.57
C SER A 388 -5.31 18.31 -3.32
N GLY A 389 -6.52 18.38 -2.75
CA GLY A 389 -7.71 18.88 -3.44
C GLY A 389 -7.54 20.27 -4.09
N PRO A 390 -7.12 21.30 -3.34
CA PRO A 390 -6.86 22.63 -3.91
C PRO A 390 -5.79 22.62 -5.03
N LEU A 391 -4.77 21.78 -4.88
CA LEU A 391 -3.71 21.64 -5.88
C LEU A 391 -4.21 20.94 -7.15
N GLU A 392 -5.03 19.89 -7.04
CA GLU A 392 -5.62 19.19 -8.20
C GLU A 392 -6.46 20.15 -9.07
N VAL A 393 -7.24 21.01 -8.43
CA VAL A 393 -8.02 22.06 -9.12
C VAL A 393 -7.09 23.03 -9.84
N GLU A 394 -6.02 23.47 -9.18
CA GLU A 394 -5.09 24.44 -9.75
C GLU A 394 -4.23 23.86 -10.90
N LEU A 395 -3.77 22.61 -10.77
CA LEU A 395 -3.08 21.88 -11.82
C LEU A 395 -3.98 21.73 -13.05
N THR A 396 -5.25 21.36 -12.84
CA THR A 396 -6.25 21.26 -13.92
C THR A 396 -6.47 22.61 -14.59
N ARG A 397 -6.63 23.69 -13.80
CA ARG A 397 -6.83 25.06 -14.29
C ARG A 397 -5.66 25.55 -15.14
N ARG A 398 -4.43 25.21 -14.75
CA ARG A 398 -3.19 25.52 -15.50
C ARG A 398 -2.83 24.49 -16.55
N ASN A 399 -3.65 23.45 -16.71
CA ASN A 399 -3.46 22.40 -17.70
C ASN A 399 -2.09 21.70 -17.56
N ILE A 400 -1.70 21.44 -16.31
CA ILE A 400 -0.52 20.64 -15.94
C ILE A 400 -0.99 19.19 -15.78
N PRO A 401 -0.53 18.24 -16.62
CA PRO A 401 -0.92 16.84 -16.51
C PRO A 401 -0.39 16.23 -15.21
N PHE A 402 -1.22 15.45 -14.51
CA PHE A 402 -0.83 14.82 -13.25
C PHE A 402 -1.47 13.44 -13.03
N VAL A 403 -0.83 12.64 -12.20
CA VAL A 403 -1.33 11.35 -11.70
C VAL A 403 -1.25 11.34 -10.17
N LYS A 404 -2.33 10.87 -9.53
CA LYS A 404 -2.42 10.75 -8.07
C LYS A 404 -2.28 9.28 -7.66
N PHE A 405 -1.21 8.97 -6.94
CA PHE A 405 -0.98 7.66 -6.32
C PHE A 405 -1.59 7.60 -4.92
N GLY A 406 -2.09 6.42 -4.54
CA GLY A 406 -2.72 6.19 -3.23
C GLY A 406 -4.21 6.53 -3.17
N GLY A 407 -4.93 6.27 -4.27
CA GLY A 407 -6.39 6.41 -4.34
C GLY A 407 -7.06 5.07 -4.70
N LEU A 408 -7.92 4.59 -3.79
CA LEU A 408 -8.70 3.36 -3.83
C LEU A 408 -9.65 3.15 -5.04
N LYS A 409 -9.58 3.94 -6.11
CA LYS A 409 -10.75 4.15 -7.00
C LYS A 409 -11.05 3.05 -8.03
N PHE A 410 -10.08 2.25 -8.46
CA PHE A 410 -10.34 1.28 -9.55
C PHE A 410 -11.02 0.00 -9.03
N LEU A 411 -10.41 -0.72 -8.07
CA LEU A 411 -11.02 -1.94 -7.55
C LEU A 411 -12.23 -1.71 -6.65
N ASP A 412 -12.36 -0.52 -6.04
CA ASP A 412 -13.58 -0.15 -5.30
C ASP A 412 -14.71 0.32 -6.21
N ALA A 413 -14.48 0.44 -7.52
CA ALA A 413 -15.53 0.77 -8.45
C ALA A 413 -16.58 -0.34 -8.46
N ALA A 414 -17.85 0.04 -8.25
CA ALA A 414 -18.94 -0.93 -8.09
C ALA A 414 -19.01 -1.97 -9.23
N HIS A 415 -18.78 -1.55 -10.47
CA HIS A 415 -18.83 -2.42 -11.65
C HIS A 415 -17.65 -3.40 -11.71
N VAL A 416 -16.47 -3.01 -11.24
CA VAL A 416 -15.31 -3.93 -11.08
C VAL A 416 -15.61 -4.95 -9.98
N LYS A 417 -16.14 -4.51 -8.82
CA LYS A 417 -16.54 -5.42 -7.73
C LYS A 417 -17.62 -6.41 -8.14
N ASP A 418 -18.56 -6.02 -9.00
CA ASP A 418 -19.59 -6.90 -9.53
C ASP A 418 -18.99 -8.06 -10.34
N MET A 419 -18.04 -7.77 -11.23
CA MET A 419 -17.33 -8.80 -12.00
C MET A 419 -16.48 -9.72 -11.10
N LEU A 420 -15.75 -9.15 -10.14
CA LEU A 420 -14.93 -9.92 -9.21
C LEU A 420 -15.78 -10.80 -8.30
N ALA A 421 -16.95 -10.33 -7.86
CA ALA A 421 -17.89 -11.13 -7.09
C ALA A 421 -18.43 -12.33 -7.89
N MET A 422 -18.69 -12.18 -9.19
CA MET A 422 -19.11 -13.31 -10.02
C MET A 422 -18.01 -14.38 -10.12
N LEU A 423 -16.75 -13.97 -10.29
CA LEU A 423 -15.61 -14.87 -10.29
C LEU A 423 -15.44 -15.58 -8.94
N ARG A 424 -15.50 -14.84 -7.82
CA ARG A 424 -15.38 -15.43 -6.47
C ARG A 424 -16.51 -16.38 -6.16
N PHE A 425 -17.75 -16.04 -6.51
CA PHE A 425 -18.90 -16.89 -6.25
C PHE A 425 -18.89 -18.18 -7.10
N ALA A 426 -18.31 -18.12 -8.29
CA ALA A 426 -18.07 -19.31 -9.11
C ALA A 426 -16.86 -20.14 -8.61
N GLU A 427 -15.83 -19.53 -8.03
CA GLU A 427 -14.71 -20.26 -7.41
C GLU A 427 -15.14 -20.94 -6.12
N ASN A 428 -15.82 -20.19 -5.25
CA ASN A 428 -16.32 -20.62 -3.96
C ASN A 428 -17.84 -20.34 -3.84
N PRO A 429 -18.72 -21.34 -4.09
CA PRO A 429 -20.17 -21.19 -3.90
C PRO A 429 -20.60 -20.86 -2.47
N ARG A 430 -19.73 -21.08 -1.48
CA ARG A 430 -20.03 -20.80 -0.07
C ARG A 430 -19.77 -19.33 0.30
N ASP A 431 -19.15 -18.55 -0.58
CA ASP A 431 -18.94 -17.11 -0.39
C ASP A 431 -20.27 -16.36 -0.51
N ARG A 432 -20.93 -16.15 0.64
CA ARG A 432 -22.26 -15.53 0.68
C ARG A 432 -22.20 -14.06 0.29
N VAL A 433 -21.13 -13.34 0.62
CA VAL A 433 -20.99 -11.91 0.27
C VAL A 433 -20.94 -11.75 -1.25
N ALA A 434 -20.12 -12.55 -1.93
CA ALA A 434 -20.06 -12.56 -3.39
C ALA A 434 -21.40 -12.97 -4.01
N GLY A 435 -22.02 -14.06 -3.52
CA GLY A 435 -23.32 -14.52 -3.99
C GLY A 435 -24.43 -13.48 -3.83
N PHE A 436 -24.54 -12.84 -2.67
CA PHE A 436 -25.52 -11.77 -2.41
C PHE A 436 -25.36 -10.59 -3.36
N ARG A 437 -24.11 -10.18 -3.63
CA ARG A 437 -23.82 -9.07 -4.54
C ARG A 437 -24.28 -9.40 -5.96
N VAL A 438 -23.88 -10.55 -6.48
CA VAL A 438 -24.19 -11.00 -7.86
C VAL A 438 -25.68 -11.21 -8.06
N LEU A 439 -26.35 -11.89 -7.12
CA LEU A 439 -27.77 -12.20 -7.24
C LEU A 439 -28.65 -10.93 -7.28
N GLN A 440 -28.27 -9.89 -6.53
CA GLN A 440 -28.98 -8.61 -6.51
C GLN A 440 -28.80 -7.77 -7.77
N LEU A 441 -27.88 -8.12 -8.66
CA LEU A 441 -27.78 -7.50 -9.97
C LEU A 441 -29.01 -7.83 -10.83
N MET A 442 -29.65 -8.97 -10.61
CA MET A 442 -30.82 -9.38 -11.41
C MET A 442 -32.10 -8.63 -11.00
N PRO A 443 -32.92 -8.18 -11.97
CA PRO A 443 -34.15 -7.42 -11.68
C PRO A 443 -35.12 -8.14 -10.75
N GLY A 444 -35.47 -7.50 -9.64
CA GLY A 444 -36.46 -8.02 -8.69
C GLY A 444 -35.93 -9.02 -7.67
N ILE A 445 -34.62 -9.28 -7.65
CA ILE A 445 -33.96 -9.98 -6.55
C ILE A 445 -33.44 -8.94 -5.55
N GLY A 446 -34.12 -8.82 -4.41
CA GLY A 446 -33.65 -8.02 -3.27
C GLY A 446 -32.93 -8.88 -2.22
N PRO A 447 -32.49 -8.29 -1.10
CA PRO A 447 -31.73 -8.99 -0.05
C PRO A 447 -32.40 -10.25 0.49
N SER A 448 -33.72 -10.23 0.67
CA SER A 448 -34.48 -11.39 1.17
C SER A 448 -34.50 -12.55 0.16
N ALA A 449 -34.71 -12.27 -1.13
CA ALA A 449 -34.69 -13.28 -2.16
C ALA A 449 -33.27 -13.85 -2.37
N ALA A 450 -32.25 -12.99 -2.34
CA ALA A 450 -30.84 -13.42 -2.40
C ALA A 450 -30.48 -14.36 -1.24
N SER A 451 -30.90 -14.05 -0.01
CA SER A 451 -30.70 -14.94 1.14
C SER A 451 -31.30 -16.32 0.90
N GLN A 452 -32.56 -16.38 0.49
CA GLN A 452 -33.26 -17.64 0.25
C GLN A 452 -32.57 -18.49 -0.83
N ILE A 453 -32.01 -17.86 -1.86
CA ILE A 453 -31.25 -18.55 -2.92
C ILE A 453 -29.98 -19.16 -2.33
N VAL A 454 -29.19 -18.37 -1.60
CA VAL A 454 -27.92 -18.82 -1.03
C VAL A 454 -28.15 -19.91 0.04
N ASP A 455 -29.21 -19.80 0.83
CA ASP A 455 -29.61 -20.82 1.82
C ASP A 455 -30.05 -22.12 1.13
N ALA A 456 -30.77 -22.03 0.00
CA ALA A 456 -31.13 -23.19 -0.81
C ALA A 456 -29.92 -23.87 -1.46
N MET A 457 -28.89 -23.10 -1.84
CA MET A 457 -27.61 -23.66 -2.32
C MET A 457 -26.87 -24.39 -1.21
N ALA A 458 -26.75 -23.78 -0.02
CA ALA A 458 -26.03 -24.34 1.11
C ALA A 458 -26.64 -25.65 1.66
N THR A 459 -27.94 -25.87 1.46
CA THR A 459 -28.66 -27.09 1.87
C THR A 459 -28.65 -28.18 0.80
N SER A 460 -28.17 -27.89 -0.41
CA SER A 460 -28.07 -28.84 -1.51
C SER A 460 -26.76 -29.64 -1.44
N LEU A 461 -26.81 -30.92 -1.83
CA LEU A 461 -25.60 -31.75 -1.99
C LEU A 461 -24.70 -31.28 -3.15
N ASP A 462 -25.27 -30.54 -4.09
CA ASP A 462 -24.58 -29.88 -5.20
C ASP A 462 -25.11 -28.44 -5.28
N GLU A 463 -24.27 -27.45 -5.01
CA GLU A 463 -24.70 -26.06 -4.94
C GLU A 463 -25.19 -25.54 -6.29
N THR A 464 -24.65 -26.05 -7.40
CA THR A 464 -25.05 -25.68 -8.77
C THR A 464 -26.44 -26.22 -9.08
N LEU A 465 -26.73 -27.46 -8.69
CA LEU A 465 -28.08 -28.03 -8.82
C LEU A 465 -29.09 -27.35 -7.89
N GLY A 466 -28.67 -26.96 -6.68
CA GLY A 466 -29.49 -26.20 -5.75
C GLY A 466 -29.93 -24.87 -6.35
N LEU A 467 -28.98 -24.13 -6.93
CA LEU A 467 -29.23 -22.88 -7.64
C LEU A 467 -30.15 -23.06 -8.85
N ALA A 468 -29.91 -24.08 -9.68
CA ALA A 468 -30.71 -24.36 -10.88
C ALA A 468 -32.17 -24.72 -10.58
N ARG A 469 -32.45 -25.30 -9.41
CA ARG A 469 -33.82 -25.68 -8.98
C ARG A 469 -34.59 -24.53 -8.35
N PHE A 470 -33.92 -23.45 -7.97
CA PHE A 470 -34.58 -22.30 -7.37
C PHE A 470 -35.50 -21.60 -8.38
N ARG A 471 -36.70 -21.21 -7.95
CA ARG A 471 -37.64 -20.45 -8.77
C ARG A 471 -37.43 -18.96 -8.54
N PRO A 472 -36.88 -18.20 -9.51
CA PRO A 472 -36.62 -16.78 -9.33
C PRO A 472 -37.93 -15.98 -9.25
N PRO A 473 -37.91 -14.76 -8.68
CA PRO A 473 -39.00 -13.81 -8.82
C PRO A 473 -39.34 -13.56 -10.29
N GLN A 474 -40.61 -13.27 -10.60
CA GLN A 474 -41.08 -13.12 -11.99
C GLN A 474 -40.28 -12.09 -12.80
N ARG A 475 -39.79 -11.02 -12.16
CA ARG A 475 -38.97 -9.97 -12.80
C ARG A 475 -37.59 -10.46 -13.23
N ALA A 476 -37.04 -11.50 -12.60
CA ALA A 476 -35.74 -12.09 -12.94
C ALA A 476 -35.88 -13.30 -13.88
N ALA A 477 -37.10 -13.70 -14.26
CA ALA A 477 -37.34 -14.93 -15.02
C ALA A 477 -36.67 -14.97 -16.40
N GLN A 478 -36.45 -13.81 -17.03
CA GLN A 478 -35.75 -13.71 -18.31
C GLN A 478 -34.23 -13.80 -18.17
N ASP A 479 -33.67 -13.18 -17.13
CA ASP A 479 -32.21 -13.15 -16.89
C ASP A 479 -31.69 -14.44 -16.23
N TRP A 480 -32.55 -15.14 -15.47
CA TRP A 480 -32.16 -16.29 -14.67
C TRP A 480 -31.54 -17.45 -15.47
N PRO A 481 -32.10 -17.90 -16.62
CA PRO A 481 -31.48 -18.96 -17.40
C PRO A 481 -30.09 -18.58 -17.94
N VAL A 482 -29.91 -17.31 -18.32
CA VAL A 482 -28.62 -16.79 -18.81
C VAL A 482 -27.59 -16.79 -17.67
N PHE A 483 -27.99 -16.34 -16.48
CA PHE A 483 -27.15 -16.39 -15.28
C PHE A 483 -26.74 -17.83 -14.94
N LEU A 484 -27.68 -18.78 -14.96
CA LEU A 484 -27.39 -20.20 -14.71
C LEU A 484 -26.40 -20.80 -15.71
N ASP A 485 -26.51 -20.48 -17.00
CA ASP A 485 -25.58 -20.94 -18.04
C ASP A 485 -24.16 -20.45 -17.78
N ILE A 486 -24.02 -19.18 -17.39
CA ILE A 486 -22.70 -18.61 -17.09
C ILE A 486 -22.15 -19.20 -15.81
N TYR A 487 -22.93 -19.22 -14.73
CA TYR A 487 -22.48 -19.75 -13.44
C TYR A 487 -22.06 -21.22 -13.54
N SER A 488 -22.90 -22.07 -14.15
CA SER A 488 -22.57 -23.48 -14.37
C SER A 488 -21.39 -23.66 -15.32
N GLY A 489 -21.28 -22.83 -16.36
CA GLY A 489 -20.14 -22.80 -17.27
C GLY A 489 -18.82 -22.48 -16.58
N LEU A 490 -18.82 -21.51 -15.65
CA LEU A 490 -17.64 -21.14 -14.86
C LEU A 490 -17.23 -22.25 -13.87
N ARG A 491 -18.19 -23.04 -13.37
CA ARG A 491 -17.97 -24.17 -12.46
C ARG A 491 -17.49 -25.44 -13.18
N ALA A 492 -17.95 -25.68 -14.41
CA ALA A 492 -17.65 -26.90 -15.17
C ALA A 492 -16.21 -26.99 -15.68
N GLY A 493 -15.42 -25.93 -15.54
CA GLY A 493 -13.99 -25.87 -15.84
C GLY A 493 -13.58 -24.47 -16.31
N ALA A 494 -12.64 -23.85 -15.61
CA ALA A 494 -12.21 -22.48 -15.90
C ALA A 494 -11.56 -22.37 -17.29
N LYS A 495 -12.13 -21.55 -18.17
CA LYS A 495 -11.53 -21.17 -19.46
C LYS A 495 -10.87 -19.81 -19.30
N TRP A 496 -9.82 -19.77 -18.50
CA TRP A 496 -9.09 -18.53 -18.23
C TRP A 496 -8.27 -18.09 -19.45
N PRO A 497 -8.25 -16.79 -19.85
CA PRO A 497 -8.99 -15.65 -19.29
C PRO A 497 -10.37 -15.38 -19.95
N ALA A 498 -10.80 -16.22 -20.91
CA ALA A 498 -12.06 -16.06 -21.66
C ALA A 498 -13.32 -16.01 -20.76
N ASP A 499 -13.25 -16.57 -19.56
CA ASP A 499 -14.30 -16.47 -18.55
C ASP A 499 -14.65 -15.02 -18.18
N LEU A 500 -13.68 -14.08 -18.16
CA LEU A 500 -14.00 -12.67 -17.86
C LEU A 500 -14.83 -12.02 -18.95
N GLU A 501 -14.49 -12.27 -20.22
CA GLU A 501 -15.24 -11.72 -21.35
C GLU A 501 -16.69 -12.20 -21.29
N ARG A 502 -16.90 -13.47 -20.97
CA ARG A 502 -18.24 -14.06 -20.82
C ARG A 502 -19.02 -13.39 -19.69
N ILE A 503 -18.37 -13.07 -18.57
CA ILE A 503 -18.97 -12.33 -17.45
C ILE A 503 -19.27 -10.88 -17.85
N ARG A 504 -18.36 -10.17 -18.52
CA ARG A 504 -18.57 -8.79 -18.98
C ARG A 504 -19.79 -8.70 -19.89
N LEU A 505 -19.90 -9.58 -20.89
CA LEU A 505 -21.01 -9.59 -21.83
C LEU A 505 -22.37 -9.82 -21.15
N TRP A 506 -22.40 -10.60 -20.07
CA TRP A 506 -23.59 -10.77 -19.25
C TRP A 506 -23.89 -9.58 -18.34
N TYR A 507 -22.86 -8.96 -17.81
CA TYR A 507 -22.99 -7.83 -16.91
C TYR A 507 -23.36 -6.53 -17.64
N GLU A 508 -22.94 -6.33 -18.89
CA GLU A 508 -23.18 -5.11 -19.68
C GLU A 508 -24.66 -4.63 -19.66
N PRO A 509 -25.67 -5.48 -19.94
CA PRO A 509 -27.08 -5.08 -19.84
C PRO A 509 -27.51 -4.66 -18.42
N HIS A 510 -26.92 -5.26 -17.39
CA HIS A 510 -27.18 -4.87 -16.00
C HIS A 510 -26.48 -3.56 -15.65
N MET A 511 -25.25 -3.35 -16.12
CA MET A 511 -24.47 -2.14 -15.94
C MET A 511 -25.18 -0.93 -16.56
N GLU A 512 -25.69 -1.05 -17.79
CA GLU A 512 -26.45 0.00 -18.49
C GLU A 512 -27.74 0.38 -17.75
N ARG A 513 -28.34 -0.58 -17.04
CA ARG A 513 -29.55 -0.34 -16.24
C ARG A 513 -29.26 0.31 -14.89
N ILE A 514 -28.13 -0.03 -14.26
CA ILE A 514 -27.79 0.39 -12.89
C ILE A 514 -27.01 1.71 -12.87
N HIS A 515 -26.24 2.01 -13.93
CA HIS A 515 -25.31 3.13 -13.97
C HIS A 515 -25.59 4.09 -15.15
N GLU A 516 -25.71 5.38 -14.86
CA GLU A 516 -25.89 6.43 -15.88
C GLU A 516 -24.66 6.62 -16.78
N ASP A 517 -23.47 6.27 -16.29
CA ASP A 517 -22.15 6.42 -16.91
C ASP A 517 -21.58 5.10 -17.48
N ALA A 518 -22.45 4.21 -17.98
CA ALA A 518 -22.09 2.86 -18.41
C ALA A 518 -20.98 2.80 -19.48
N ILE A 519 -20.94 3.77 -20.42
CA ILE A 519 -19.91 3.81 -21.48
C ILE A 519 -18.50 3.94 -20.88
N THR A 520 -18.32 4.81 -19.88
CA THR A 520 -17.03 5.03 -19.22
C THR A 520 -16.62 3.80 -18.42
N ARG A 521 -17.56 3.19 -17.68
CA ARG A 521 -17.33 1.97 -16.87
C ARG A 521 -16.96 0.76 -17.71
N ARG A 522 -17.46 0.66 -18.94
CA ARG A 522 -17.09 -0.40 -19.88
C ARG A 522 -15.58 -0.43 -20.16
N ALA A 523 -14.93 0.72 -20.22
CA ALA A 523 -13.49 0.81 -20.43
C ALA A 523 -12.71 0.19 -19.27
N ASP A 524 -13.16 0.41 -18.02
CA ASP A 524 -12.58 -0.19 -16.82
C ASP A 524 -12.67 -1.72 -16.85
N LEU A 525 -13.79 -2.28 -17.35
CA LEU A 525 -13.96 -3.73 -17.47
C LEU A 525 -13.08 -4.36 -18.56
N ILE A 526 -12.91 -3.67 -19.69
CA ILE A 526 -11.97 -4.10 -20.75
C ILE A 526 -10.53 -4.06 -20.21
N GLN A 527 -10.20 -3.04 -19.41
CA GLN A 527 -8.90 -2.98 -18.75
C GLN A 527 -8.71 -4.14 -17.76
N LEU A 528 -9.75 -4.50 -17.00
CA LEU A 528 -9.72 -5.64 -16.09
C LEU A 528 -9.46 -6.95 -16.84
N GLU A 529 -10.07 -7.16 -18.02
CA GLU A 529 -9.82 -8.30 -18.90
C GLU A 529 -8.35 -8.36 -19.37
N GLN A 530 -7.79 -7.23 -19.77
CA GLN A 530 -6.38 -7.17 -20.17
C GLN A 530 -5.45 -7.51 -19.02
N ILE A 531 -5.71 -6.98 -17.82
CA ILE A 531 -4.94 -7.32 -16.61
C ILE A 531 -5.06 -8.83 -16.35
N ALA A 532 -6.28 -9.37 -16.36
CA ALA A 532 -6.55 -10.79 -16.15
C ALA A 532 -5.78 -11.71 -17.12
N SER A 533 -5.61 -11.31 -18.39
CA SER A 533 -4.89 -12.09 -19.39
C SER A 533 -3.42 -12.35 -19.06
N THR A 534 -2.82 -11.54 -18.17
CA THR A 534 -1.44 -11.70 -17.72
C THR A 534 -1.27 -12.76 -16.62
N TYR A 535 -2.37 -13.28 -16.08
CA TYR A 535 -2.37 -14.28 -15.01
C TYR A 535 -2.61 -15.68 -15.57
N PRO A 536 -2.00 -16.72 -14.98
CA PRO A 536 -2.11 -18.09 -15.50
C PRO A 536 -3.43 -18.77 -15.15
N SER A 537 -4.15 -18.30 -14.11
CA SER A 537 -5.41 -18.89 -13.67
C SER A 537 -6.30 -17.87 -12.96
N ARG A 538 -7.60 -18.19 -12.87
CA ARG A 538 -8.61 -17.43 -12.14
C ARG A 538 -8.29 -17.29 -10.66
N GLU A 539 -7.91 -18.39 -10.00
CA GLU A 539 -7.50 -18.40 -8.59
C GLU A 539 -6.33 -17.45 -8.33
N ARG A 540 -5.30 -17.52 -9.18
CA ARG A 540 -4.13 -16.64 -9.12
C ARG A 540 -4.51 -15.19 -9.31
N PHE A 541 -5.35 -14.89 -10.30
CA PHE A 541 -5.85 -13.54 -10.54
C PHE A 541 -6.64 -12.99 -9.33
N LEU A 542 -7.62 -13.74 -8.81
CA LEU A 542 -8.43 -13.31 -7.66
C LEU A 542 -7.55 -13.07 -6.43
N THR A 543 -6.67 -14.01 -6.12
CA THR A 543 -5.75 -13.90 -4.99
C THR A 543 -4.87 -12.68 -5.14
N GLU A 544 -4.19 -12.54 -6.27
CA GLU A 544 -3.16 -11.54 -6.45
C GLU A 544 -3.74 -10.12 -6.60
N LEU A 545 -4.92 -9.98 -7.21
CA LEU A 545 -5.63 -8.71 -7.34
C LEU A 545 -6.16 -8.21 -5.99
N THR A 546 -6.67 -9.12 -5.14
CA THR A 546 -7.09 -8.78 -3.78
C THR A 546 -5.88 -8.39 -2.93
N LEU A 547 -4.75 -9.12 -3.02
CA LEU A 547 -3.58 -8.88 -2.17
C LEU A 547 -2.78 -7.61 -2.51
N ASP A 548 -2.61 -7.32 -3.80
CA ASP A 548 -1.85 -6.15 -4.27
C ASP A 548 -2.63 -5.50 -5.42
N PRO A 549 -3.70 -4.74 -5.10
CA PRO A 549 -4.47 -4.06 -6.11
C PRO A 549 -3.56 -3.09 -6.88
N PRO A 550 -3.62 -3.03 -8.22
CA PRO A 550 -2.81 -2.07 -8.96
C PRO A 550 -3.12 -0.65 -8.47
N ASP A 551 -2.14 0.00 -7.84
CA ASP A 551 -2.25 1.33 -7.19
C ASP A 551 -2.62 2.47 -8.16
N ALA A 552 -2.63 2.18 -9.46
CA ALA A 552 -3.12 3.06 -10.50
C ALA A 552 -3.47 2.25 -11.76
N THR A 553 -4.46 2.75 -12.49
CA THR A 553 -4.62 2.57 -13.95
C THR A 553 -3.40 3.05 -14.77
N SER A 554 -2.28 3.39 -14.13
CA SER A 554 -1.09 4.01 -14.72
C SER A 554 -0.19 3.04 -15.50
N ASP A 555 -0.41 1.72 -15.45
CA ASP A 555 0.26 0.85 -16.44
C ASP A 555 -0.36 0.99 -17.83
N GLN A 556 -1.50 1.69 -17.95
CA GLN A 556 -2.06 2.18 -19.22
C GLN A 556 -2.86 3.49 -19.02
N ALA A 557 -2.29 4.49 -18.36
CA ALA A 557 -2.74 5.86 -18.68
C ALA A 557 -2.50 5.99 -20.19
N GLY A 558 -3.57 6.12 -20.97
CA GLY A 558 -3.47 6.15 -22.44
C GLY A 558 -2.35 7.08 -22.87
N ALA A 559 -1.70 6.76 -24.01
CA ALA A 559 -0.57 7.52 -24.51
C ALA A 559 -0.84 9.04 -24.37
N PRO A 560 0.08 9.81 -23.77
CA PRO A 560 -0.16 11.22 -23.46
C PRO A 560 -0.67 11.92 -24.71
N HIS A 561 -1.85 12.53 -24.62
CA HIS A 561 -2.45 13.26 -25.74
C HIS A 561 -1.86 14.67 -25.93
N ARG A 562 -0.62 14.92 -25.46
CA ARG A 562 0.20 16.13 -25.71
C ARG A 562 1.69 15.78 -25.63
N ASP A 563 2.53 16.69 -26.10
CA ASP A 563 4.00 16.57 -26.27
C ASP A 563 4.81 16.15 -24.99
N GLU A 564 4.19 15.78 -23.85
CA GLU A 564 4.85 15.67 -22.53
C GLU A 564 4.27 14.61 -21.56
N ASP A 565 5.11 14.18 -20.60
CA ASP A 565 4.80 13.31 -19.43
C ASP A 565 3.90 14.02 -18.37
N TYR A 566 3.74 13.45 -17.16
CA TYR A 566 2.85 13.93 -16.08
C TYR A 566 3.55 14.17 -14.73
N LEU A 567 2.97 15.02 -13.87
CA LEU A 567 3.39 15.28 -12.48
C LEU A 567 2.86 14.19 -11.53
N ILE A 568 3.61 13.90 -10.46
CA ILE A 568 3.22 12.90 -9.45
C ILE A 568 2.66 13.56 -8.18
N LEU A 569 1.46 13.15 -7.77
CA LEU A 569 0.86 13.46 -6.45
C LEU A 569 0.79 12.18 -5.62
N SER A 570 1.24 12.21 -4.37
CA SER A 570 1.21 11.02 -3.52
C SER A 570 1.04 11.36 -2.04
N THR A 571 0.40 10.46 -1.29
CA THR A 571 0.55 10.50 0.16
C THR A 571 2.01 10.19 0.55
N ILE A 572 2.47 10.68 1.70
CA ILE A 572 3.82 10.37 2.22
C ILE A 572 4.00 8.84 2.37
N HIS A 573 2.96 8.12 2.83
CA HIS A 573 2.97 6.67 2.97
C HIS A 573 3.18 5.96 1.62
N SER A 574 2.40 6.30 0.59
CA SER A 574 2.52 5.71 -0.75
C SER A 574 3.84 6.09 -1.45
N ALA A 575 4.49 7.17 -1.02
CA ALA A 575 5.77 7.62 -1.57
C ALA A 575 6.98 6.85 -1.01
N LYS A 576 6.80 6.00 0.01
CA LYS A 576 7.87 5.15 0.53
C LYS A 576 8.44 4.27 -0.59
N GLY A 577 9.77 4.09 -0.57
CA GLY A 577 10.50 3.40 -1.64
C GLY A 577 10.72 4.21 -2.93
N GLN A 578 9.94 5.27 -3.19
CA GLN A 578 10.08 6.11 -4.38
C GLN A 578 11.09 7.25 -4.19
N GLU A 579 11.44 7.95 -5.28
CA GLU A 579 12.39 9.07 -5.29
C GLU A 579 12.21 9.98 -6.51
N TRP A 580 12.37 11.30 -6.31
CA TRP A 580 12.21 12.32 -7.35
C TRP A 580 13.31 13.36 -7.29
N LYS A 581 13.55 14.05 -8.42
CA LYS A 581 14.52 15.13 -8.49
C LYS A 581 14.10 16.28 -7.58
N ASN A 582 12.85 16.72 -7.74
CA ASN A 582 12.24 17.81 -6.99
C ASN A 582 11.03 17.31 -6.20
N VAL A 583 10.96 17.63 -4.91
CA VAL A 583 9.85 17.24 -4.03
C VAL A 583 9.28 18.44 -3.31
N PHE A 584 7.96 18.58 -3.34
CA PHE A 584 7.20 19.56 -2.60
C PHE A 584 6.39 18.85 -1.51
N VAL A 585 6.52 19.27 -0.25
CA VAL A 585 5.72 18.73 0.87
C VAL A 585 4.71 19.78 1.29
N LEU A 586 3.43 19.46 1.12
CA LEU A 586 2.31 20.33 1.45
C LEU A 586 2.04 20.34 2.96
N ASN A 587 1.51 21.45 3.45
CA ASN A 587 0.99 21.60 4.82
C ASN A 587 2.02 21.15 5.87
N THR A 588 3.27 21.64 5.78
CA THR A 588 4.34 21.39 6.76
C THR A 588 4.13 22.24 8.03
N VAL A 589 2.98 22.06 8.66
CA VAL A 589 2.47 22.82 9.82
C VAL A 589 2.00 21.87 10.91
N ASP A 590 2.03 22.33 12.17
CA ASP A 590 1.39 21.62 13.28
C ASP A 590 -0.12 21.48 13.03
N GLY A 591 -0.65 20.30 13.34
CA GLY A 591 -2.02 19.88 13.03
C GLY A 591 -2.15 19.13 11.70
N CYS A 592 -1.17 19.29 10.79
CA CYS A 592 -1.04 18.48 9.57
C CYS A 592 0.13 17.49 9.65
N ILE A 593 1.30 17.96 10.09
CA ILE A 593 2.50 17.15 10.36
C ILE A 593 3.13 17.70 11.66
N PRO A 594 2.85 17.10 12.82
CA PRO A 594 2.05 15.91 12.99
C PRO A 594 0.53 16.18 12.85
N ALA A 595 -0.23 15.18 12.40
CA ALA A 595 -1.68 15.28 12.26
C ALA A 595 -2.40 15.26 13.62
N ASP A 596 -3.31 16.20 13.89
CA ASP A 596 -4.04 16.27 15.18
C ASP A 596 -4.85 15.00 15.49
N LEU A 597 -5.39 14.36 14.45
CA LEU A 597 -6.15 13.11 14.56
C LEU A 597 -5.25 11.87 14.76
N GLY A 598 -3.95 12.01 14.53
CA GLY A 598 -2.98 10.91 14.57
C GLY A 598 -2.02 10.96 15.75
N VAL A 599 -2.18 11.92 16.67
CA VAL A 599 -1.28 12.10 17.82
C VAL A 599 -2.06 11.93 19.12
N GLY A 600 -1.80 10.85 19.86
CA GLY A 600 -2.32 10.63 21.21
C GLY A 600 -1.24 10.23 22.22
N THR A 601 -0.18 9.58 21.75
CA THR A 601 0.93 9.06 22.55
C THR A 601 2.27 9.67 22.12
N LYS A 602 3.34 9.41 22.88
CA LYS A 602 4.69 9.84 22.50
C LYS A 602 5.16 9.09 21.26
N GLU A 603 4.79 7.82 21.15
CA GLU A 603 5.12 6.90 20.07
C GLU A 603 4.50 7.39 18.74
N ASP A 604 3.26 7.88 18.78
CA ASP A 604 2.58 8.45 17.62
C ASP A 604 3.30 9.71 17.09
N ILE A 605 3.78 10.58 18.00
CA ILE A 605 4.55 11.78 17.64
C ILE A 605 5.86 11.38 16.95
N GLU A 606 6.53 10.35 17.46
CA GLU A 606 7.76 9.84 16.86
C GLU A 606 7.52 9.21 15.48
N GLU A 607 6.36 8.58 15.26
CA GLU A 607 5.96 8.13 13.93
C GLU A 607 5.74 9.29 12.95
N GLU A 608 5.04 10.33 13.37
CA GLU A 608 4.83 11.52 12.52
C GLU A 608 6.16 12.25 12.19
N ARG A 609 7.15 12.19 13.09
CA ARG A 609 8.52 12.65 12.82
C ARG A 609 9.19 11.79 11.75
N ARG A 610 9.07 10.47 11.84
CA ARG A 610 9.56 9.52 10.82
C ARG A 610 8.87 9.75 9.47
N LEU A 611 7.58 10.09 9.45
CA LEU A 611 6.86 10.47 8.24
C LEU A 611 7.47 11.71 7.56
N LEU A 612 7.75 12.78 8.33
CA LEU A 612 8.43 13.95 7.78
C LEU A 612 9.83 13.59 7.24
N TYR A 613 10.60 12.80 7.99
CA TYR A 613 11.91 12.31 7.54
C TYR A 613 11.83 11.51 6.22
N VAL A 614 10.84 10.61 6.09
CA VAL A 614 10.59 9.86 4.85
C VAL A 614 10.30 10.80 3.70
N ALA A 615 9.43 11.80 3.89
CA ALA A 615 9.09 12.79 2.88
C ALA A 615 10.32 13.58 2.40
N MET A 616 11.14 14.07 3.33
CA MET A 616 12.37 14.81 3.02
C MET A 616 13.37 13.97 2.21
N THR A 617 13.52 12.69 2.58
CA THR A 617 14.48 11.77 1.92
C THR A 617 13.97 11.17 0.61
N ARG A 618 12.79 11.59 0.11
CA ARG A 618 12.36 11.29 -1.26
C ARG A 618 13.02 12.20 -2.30
N ALA A 619 13.50 13.38 -1.87
CA ALA A 619 14.15 14.36 -2.74
C ALA A 619 15.59 13.98 -3.07
N LYS A 620 15.97 14.07 -4.35
CA LYS A 620 17.36 13.94 -4.79
C LYS A 620 18.09 15.28 -4.73
N ASP A 621 17.51 16.31 -5.35
CA ASP A 621 18.21 17.56 -5.65
C ASP A 621 17.57 18.78 -4.99
N SER A 622 16.24 18.88 -5.05
CA SER A 622 15.48 20.00 -4.48
C SER A 622 14.33 19.54 -3.58
N LEU A 623 14.17 20.22 -2.45
CA LEU A 623 13.13 19.96 -1.45
C LEU A 623 12.49 21.28 -1.02
N HIS A 624 11.17 21.35 -1.11
CA HIS A 624 10.37 22.49 -0.67
C HIS A 624 9.37 22.04 0.39
N LEU A 625 9.49 22.57 1.60
CA LEU A 625 8.55 22.39 2.70
C LEU A 625 7.65 23.63 2.75
N VAL A 626 6.38 23.48 2.34
CA VAL A 626 5.44 24.60 2.26
C VAL A 626 4.66 24.73 3.56
N VAL A 627 4.58 25.96 4.08
CA VAL A 627 4.04 26.31 5.40
C VAL A 627 2.91 27.34 5.22
N PRO A 628 1.66 26.89 5.02
CA PRO A 628 0.50 27.79 4.99
C PRO A 628 0.24 28.41 6.36
N GLN A 629 -0.01 29.71 6.40
CA GLN A 629 -0.27 30.43 7.65
C GLN A 629 -1.75 30.37 8.06
N ARG A 630 -2.68 30.26 7.11
CA ARG A 630 -4.13 30.29 7.34
C ARG A 630 -4.84 29.08 6.76
N PHE A 631 -5.73 28.50 7.55
CA PHE A 631 -6.64 27.42 7.15
C PHE A 631 -8.09 27.87 7.30
N TYR A 632 -8.89 27.65 6.26
CA TYR A 632 -10.26 28.12 6.16
C TYR A 632 -11.26 26.96 6.42
N PRO A 633 -12.26 27.13 7.31
CA PRO A 633 -13.28 26.12 7.56
C PRO A 633 -14.22 25.99 6.37
N HIS A 634 -14.73 24.78 6.12
CA HIS A 634 -15.57 24.50 4.94
C HIS A 634 -16.99 25.09 5.06
N ASN A 635 -17.47 25.33 6.28
CA ASN A 635 -18.78 25.91 6.56
C ASN A 635 -18.72 27.44 6.70
N GLN A 636 -18.32 28.14 5.65
CA GLN A 636 -18.41 29.59 5.57
C GLN A 636 -18.89 30.06 4.20
N ALA A 637 -19.43 31.28 4.14
CA ALA A 637 -19.79 31.91 2.87
C ALA A 637 -18.55 32.04 1.96
N ALA A 638 -18.74 32.08 0.64
CA ALA A 638 -17.64 32.19 -0.33
C ALA A 638 -16.76 33.45 -0.18
N ARG A 639 -17.20 34.45 0.60
CA ARG A 639 -16.43 35.66 0.98
C ARG A 639 -16.10 35.73 2.48
N GLY A 640 -16.28 34.65 3.22
CA GLY A 640 -15.92 34.58 4.63
C GLY A 640 -14.40 34.53 4.81
N ASP A 641 -13.88 35.29 5.77
CA ASP A 641 -12.45 35.28 6.14
C ASP A 641 -12.24 34.66 7.53
N ARG A 642 -13.13 33.77 7.99
CA ARG A 642 -12.91 33.06 9.24
C ARG A 642 -11.81 32.04 8.99
N HIS A 643 -10.70 32.13 9.70
CA HIS A 643 -9.57 31.20 9.54
C HIS A 643 -8.92 30.84 10.87
N VAL A 644 -8.18 29.73 10.87
CA VAL A 644 -7.29 29.31 11.95
C VAL A 644 -5.86 29.54 11.49
N TYR A 645 -5.02 30.04 12.39
CA TYR A 645 -3.59 30.16 12.15
C TYR A 645 -2.89 28.84 12.48
N ALA A 646 -2.03 28.38 11.58
CA ALA A 646 -1.20 27.21 11.82
C ALA A 646 0.26 27.64 12.04
N SER A 647 0.89 27.08 13.06
CA SER A 647 2.33 27.21 13.25
C SER A 647 3.07 26.20 12.38
N ARG A 648 4.32 26.52 11.99
CA ARG A 648 5.23 25.53 11.41
C ARG A 648 5.28 24.28 12.27
N THR A 649 5.46 23.12 11.64
CA THR A 649 5.66 21.84 12.34
C THR A 649 6.67 21.96 13.49
N ARG A 650 6.32 21.38 14.64
CA ARG A 650 7.19 21.24 15.81
C ARG A 650 8.43 20.40 15.53
N PHE A 651 8.42 19.61 14.46
CA PHE A 651 9.59 18.82 14.04
C PHE A 651 10.71 19.66 13.42
N ILE A 652 10.45 20.94 13.14
CA ILE A 652 11.46 21.92 12.69
C ILE A 652 11.46 23.10 13.68
N PRO A 653 12.04 22.92 14.88
CA PRO A 653 12.19 24.00 15.85
C PRO A 653 13.12 25.10 15.35
N ALA A 654 13.12 26.26 16.02
CA ALA A 654 13.94 27.41 15.65
C ALA A 654 15.44 27.09 15.53
N SER A 655 15.94 26.17 16.36
CA SER A 655 17.34 25.69 16.33
C SER A 655 17.72 24.99 15.02
N MET A 656 16.76 24.47 14.26
CA MET A 656 17.00 23.79 12.99
C MET A 656 16.91 24.71 11.77
N LEU A 657 16.39 25.93 11.90
CA LEU A 657 16.25 26.90 10.80
C LEU A 657 17.53 27.17 10.01
N PRO A 658 18.74 27.18 10.59
CA PRO A 658 19.97 27.35 9.82
C PRO A 658 20.22 26.24 8.77
N ALA A 659 19.55 25.10 8.86
CA ALA A 659 19.64 24.03 7.86
C ALA A 659 18.74 24.26 6.63
N PHE A 660 17.87 25.29 6.66
CA PHE A 660 16.91 25.59 5.61
C PHE A 660 17.16 26.99 5.02
N GLU A 661 16.79 27.15 3.76
CA GLU A 661 16.62 28.47 3.16
C GLU A 661 15.19 28.93 3.39
N GLN A 662 15.00 30.09 4.02
CA GLN A 662 13.67 30.58 4.39
C GLN A 662 13.21 31.61 3.37
N SER A 663 12.04 31.38 2.79
CA SER A 663 11.41 32.31 1.84
C SER A 663 9.94 32.53 2.18
N SER A 664 9.43 33.70 1.84
CA SER A 664 8.01 34.03 1.92
C SER A 664 7.50 34.26 0.51
N TRP A 665 6.49 33.51 0.11
CA TRP A 665 5.85 33.68 -1.18
C TRP A 665 4.61 34.55 -0.99
N ALA A 666 4.69 35.76 -1.53
CA ALA A 666 3.52 36.55 -1.84
C ALA A 666 3.28 36.38 -3.33
N SER A 667 2.12 35.85 -3.73
CA SER A 667 1.64 36.11 -5.08
C SER A 667 1.74 37.62 -5.27
N ALA A 668 2.38 38.05 -6.36
CA ALA A 668 2.18 39.41 -6.81
C ALA A 668 0.66 39.50 -6.98
N ALA A 669 -0.02 40.06 -5.97
CA ALA A 669 -1.39 40.46 -6.10
C ALA A 669 -1.42 41.10 -7.47
N LEU A 670 -2.31 40.63 -8.35
CA LEU A 670 -2.75 41.45 -9.45
C LEU A 670 -2.90 42.80 -8.79
N LYS A 671 -1.98 43.72 -9.10
CA LYS A 671 -2.23 45.10 -8.80
C LYS A 671 -3.51 45.26 -9.59
N ASP A 672 -4.64 45.28 -8.89
CA ASP A 672 -5.73 46.17 -9.22
C ASP A 672 -5.06 47.55 -9.20
N ASP A 673 -4.23 47.81 -10.21
CA ASP A 673 -4.23 49.07 -10.88
C ASP A 673 -5.70 49.17 -11.28
N PRO A 674 -6.49 50.05 -10.64
CA PRO A 674 -7.85 50.26 -11.05
C PRO A 674 -7.73 50.82 -12.46
N ARG A 675 -7.60 49.94 -13.46
CA ARG A 675 -7.60 50.28 -14.88
C ARG A 675 -8.83 51.15 -15.00
N GLN A 676 -8.60 52.43 -15.29
CA GLN A 676 -9.64 53.42 -15.49
C GLN A 676 -10.73 52.74 -16.30
N ARG A 677 -11.86 52.42 -15.64
CA ARG A 677 -13.00 51.86 -16.36
C ARG A 677 -13.32 52.91 -17.44
N PRO A 678 -13.36 52.54 -18.73
CA PRO A 678 -13.74 53.49 -19.75
C PRO A 678 -15.07 54.12 -19.34
N GLY A 679 -15.13 55.46 -19.23
CA GLY A 679 -16.33 56.18 -18.79
C GLY A 679 -17.52 56.05 -19.76
N VAL A 680 -17.34 55.30 -20.84
CA VAL A 680 -18.37 55.04 -21.85
C VAL A 680 -19.34 53.98 -21.32
N LYS A 681 -20.53 54.42 -20.92
CA LYS A 681 -21.68 53.52 -20.71
C LYS A 681 -22.24 53.13 -22.09
N VAL A 682 -22.00 51.89 -22.50
CA VAL A 682 -22.64 51.31 -23.70
C VAL A 682 -23.81 50.44 -23.24
N ASP A 683 -25.03 50.75 -23.68
CA ASP A 683 -26.17 49.83 -23.51
C ASP A 683 -26.09 48.72 -24.56
N LEU A 684 -25.31 47.69 -24.24
CA LEU A 684 -25.20 46.48 -25.05
C LEU A 684 -26.55 45.76 -25.18
N GLY A 685 -27.45 45.88 -24.19
CA GLY A 685 -28.79 45.29 -24.25
C GLY A 685 -29.66 45.92 -25.33
N ALA A 686 -29.59 47.25 -25.50
CA ALA A 686 -30.23 47.94 -26.61
C ALA A 686 -29.62 47.56 -27.97
N ARG A 687 -28.30 47.45 -28.07
CA ARG A 687 -27.62 46.99 -29.29
C ARG A 687 -28.04 45.58 -29.68
N MET A 688 -28.08 44.65 -28.74
CA MET A 688 -28.49 43.27 -29.00
C MET A 688 -29.98 43.19 -29.38
N ARG A 689 -30.86 44.00 -28.77
CA ARG A 689 -32.27 44.10 -29.20
C ARG A 689 -32.42 44.70 -30.61
N GLY A 690 -31.54 45.61 -31.01
CA GLY A 690 -31.54 46.22 -32.34
C GLY A 690 -30.94 45.35 -33.45
N ILE A 691 -30.24 44.26 -33.12
CA ILE A 691 -29.78 43.29 -34.13
C ILE A 691 -30.93 42.42 -34.65
N TRP A 692 -32.00 42.29 -33.86
CA TRP A 692 -33.16 41.44 -34.17
C TRP A 692 -34.45 42.24 -34.42
N LYS A 693 -34.33 43.56 -34.63
CA LYS A 693 -35.37 44.46 -35.10
C LYS A 693 -34.91 45.06 -36.42
#